data_AF-A0A255H8B8-F1
#
_entry.id   AF-A0A255H8B8-F1
#
_cell.length_a   1.000
_cell.length_b   1.000
_cell.length_c   1.000
_cell.angle_alpha   90.00
_cell.angle_beta   90.00
_cell.angle_gamma   90.00
#
_symmetry.space_group_name_H-M   'P 1'
#
loop_
_entity.id
_entity.type
_entity.pdbx_description
1 polymer ?
#
loop_
_entity_poly.entity_id
_entity_poly.type
_entity_poly.pdbx_seq_one_letter_code
_entity_poly.pdbx_strand_id
1 'polypeptide(L)'
;MSELLGLCFVALGCVYAAHQGWFEEFTSPPFPQWQGMQAIAERLLHDRTVFAFGYAFSPVKALLSIPLLVVPPEITGFVMAFITGLALWLLVRRLGLAPWASGLITGFLLTLNIFRITISYGDVMPALAMLLFLGWIREFERDRSCWWFAALAGIGAAIHPVLLVFPAVLVLARRWRTAVIAVGTWLLLTLIAAAMAPRDTLRFWTIIYFRRFYRGNWASNEQPLISLLHPFGLPGLLLIALVAVFAAGGVVAAALALRRGRWWTALCCTVAAAAPVLTFPTEQVLLFPLIVLAFQRGQRLFGRTLSMTIWLIAIVAPAFLLARPLLPTSKEASMLQSLLGLLLMATLALWGLHHLVLELRARRGPVPAEGRTFTVWWTRLVMFGLPLAIVIWLTGTFFFEPDPSRPGSRLIPWYGYMPDFMVYYRAARALVHGNSIYEIQIIDGKPAWPFLYPPFAALLALPAAYALVLSKAAFTAAKVWALSHLLHRSGLHGWRAPMVLAAGLLLFSVLSNDIQMGNIQGLMVALIFLDLAPGSGLLRRIIPFRRLGLARLDRDRILPTGVITGILAAIKIIPLLFVVYLVLTKRFRAAITALITTAACTLIGLIVLPGQTWTFTTMLLEGRINEKVVGPLVHYVSLVSALQRFLGYDDTLKTVLTALSMMVGLLAVWGAVRWHRAGQEWLALSLIGIATIFFSPLAWNYYYTWLVPLLIVFGSQLAGLGTPGVDRRAESFSPRLRFGDDLMLIFGLALVFCAVQFQLHVPGGDGGEGEWVTWQRLIAGGMPFLTTIAVLAAWWTGRQAVRLVNGVRPEVAGSADGSTADAEGAESESEPATGATGRPRTTGSATS
;
A
#
# COMPACT_ATOMS: atom_id res chain seq x y z
N MET A 1 -22.63 4.72 -16.14
CA MET A 1 -21.66 3.63 -15.85
C MET A 1 -20.57 4.05 -14.86
N SER A 2 -19.47 4.67 -15.29
CA SER A 2 -18.25 4.90 -14.46
C SER A 2 -18.51 5.58 -13.09
N GLU A 3 -19.35 6.61 -13.05
CA GLU A 3 -19.75 7.29 -11.80
C GLU A 3 -20.46 6.36 -10.80
N LEU A 4 -21.37 5.51 -11.29
CA LEU A 4 -22.09 4.53 -10.48
C LEU A 4 -21.15 3.46 -9.93
N LEU A 5 -20.24 2.93 -10.76
CA LEU A 5 -19.20 1.99 -10.30
C LEU A 5 -18.32 2.61 -9.21
N GLY A 6 -17.95 3.89 -9.37
CA GLY A 6 -17.23 4.64 -8.34
C GLY A 6 -17.99 4.69 -7.01
N LEU A 7 -19.28 5.07 -7.05
CA LEU A 7 -20.16 5.09 -5.88
C LEU A 7 -20.36 3.69 -5.26
N CYS A 8 -20.47 2.63 -6.06
CA CYS A 8 -20.57 1.26 -5.54
C CYS A 8 -19.34 0.84 -4.72
N PHE A 9 -18.13 1.20 -5.14
CA PHE A 9 -16.92 0.91 -4.36
C PHE A 9 -16.81 1.75 -3.09
N VAL A 10 -17.27 3.00 -3.12
CA VAL A 10 -17.39 3.83 -1.92
C VAL A 10 -18.38 3.19 -0.94
N ALA A 11 -19.58 2.83 -1.40
CA ALA A 11 -20.62 2.21 -0.58
C ALA A 11 -20.16 0.87 0.03
N LEU A 12 -19.53 0.00 -0.77
CA LEU A 12 -18.97 -1.27 -0.28
C LEU A 12 -17.88 -1.05 0.77
N GLY A 13 -17.01 -0.06 0.57
CA GLY A 13 -16.00 0.36 1.56
C GLY A 13 -16.62 0.88 2.85
N CYS A 14 -17.70 1.67 2.78
CA CYS A 14 -18.43 2.16 3.94
C CYS A 14 -19.12 1.02 4.72
N VAL A 15 -19.77 0.08 4.02
CA VAL A 15 -20.44 -1.07 4.65
C VAL A 15 -19.41 -1.98 5.34
N TYR A 16 -18.29 -2.27 4.68
CA TYR A 16 -17.18 -3.02 5.31
C TYR A 16 -16.61 -2.28 6.52
N ALA A 17 -16.37 -0.96 6.41
CA ALA A 17 -15.84 -0.15 7.50
C ALA A 17 -16.79 -0.04 8.70
N ALA A 18 -18.10 -0.10 8.47
CA ALA A 18 -19.11 -0.10 9.53
C ALA A 18 -19.28 -1.46 10.22
N HIS A 19 -19.21 -2.57 9.47
CA HIS A 19 -19.51 -3.92 9.97
C HIS A 19 -18.30 -4.63 10.63
N GLN A 20 -17.08 -4.11 10.43
CA GLN A 20 -15.88 -4.65 11.06
C GLN A 20 -15.71 -4.08 12.47
N GLY A 21 -15.84 -4.94 13.49
CA GLY A 21 -15.87 -4.57 14.91
C GLY A 21 -14.67 -3.73 15.40
N TRP A 22 -14.82 -3.13 16.58
CA TRP A 22 -13.80 -2.26 17.17
C TRP A 22 -12.49 -3.00 17.46
N PHE A 23 -12.60 -4.30 17.77
CA PHE A 23 -11.56 -5.32 17.68
C PHE A 23 -12.09 -6.52 16.87
N GLU A 24 -11.26 -7.53 16.63
CA GLU A 24 -11.64 -8.77 15.91
C GLU A 24 -12.67 -9.63 16.70
N GLU A 25 -12.96 -9.27 17.95
CA GLU A 25 -14.06 -9.81 18.75
C GLU A 25 -15.41 -9.21 18.32
N PHE A 26 -16.29 -10.05 17.77
CA PHE A 26 -17.66 -9.72 17.32
C PHE A 26 -18.64 -9.39 18.47
N THR A 27 -18.15 -9.12 19.68
CA THR A 27 -18.91 -9.01 20.94
C THR A 27 -19.31 -7.58 21.31
N SER A 28 -18.66 -6.57 20.72
CA SER A 28 -18.99 -5.16 20.96
C SER A 28 -20.21 -4.71 20.13
N PRO A 29 -21.13 -3.90 20.67
CA PRO A 29 -22.24 -3.34 19.90
C PRO A 29 -21.72 -2.40 18.79
N PRO A 30 -22.45 -2.28 17.67
CA PRO A 30 -22.06 -1.39 16.58
C PRO A 30 -22.10 0.09 17.01
N PHE A 31 -21.10 0.87 16.61
CA PHE A 31 -21.00 2.31 16.83
C PHE A 31 -21.18 2.79 18.30
N PRO A 32 -20.37 2.31 19.27
CA PRO A 32 -20.50 2.66 20.68
C PRO A 32 -20.37 4.17 20.98
N GLN A 33 -19.71 4.98 20.13
CA GLN A 33 -19.75 6.44 20.30
C GLN A 33 -21.15 7.03 20.07
N TRP A 34 -21.94 6.54 19.10
CA TRP A 34 -23.29 7.08 18.85
C TRP A 34 -24.23 6.78 20.01
N GLN A 35 -24.15 5.56 20.56
CA GLN A 35 -24.86 5.18 21.79
C GLN A 35 -24.45 6.07 22.98
N GLY A 36 -23.16 6.28 23.19
CA GLY A 36 -22.65 7.17 24.23
C GLY A 36 -23.04 8.65 24.03
N MET A 37 -23.15 9.12 22.79
CA MET A 37 -23.60 10.46 22.44
C MET A 37 -25.09 10.69 22.73
N GLN A 38 -25.94 9.69 22.46
CA GLN A 38 -27.37 9.72 22.80
C GLN A 38 -27.58 9.73 24.32
N ALA A 39 -26.98 8.78 25.05
CA ALA A 39 -27.10 8.69 26.50
C ALA A 39 -26.62 9.96 27.24
N ILE A 40 -25.75 10.76 26.63
CA ILE A 40 -25.27 12.04 27.17
C ILE A 40 -26.13 13.22 26.72
N ALA A 41 -26.75 13.16 25.53
CA ALA A 41 -27.77 14.14 25.11
C ALA A 41 -29.05 14.05 25.97
N GLU A 42 -29.48 12.84 26.35
CA GLU A 42 -30.57 12.63 27.30
C GLU A 42 -30.29 13.29 28.66
N ARG A 43 -29.08 13.13 29.19
CA ARG A 43 -28.67 13.71 30.48
C ARG A 43 -28.43 15.22 30.41
N LEU A 44 -28.06 15.74 29.24
CA LEU A 44 -28.01 17.19 29.00
C LEU A 44 -29.41 17.83 29.05
N LEU A 45 -30.46 17.09 28.64
CA LEU A 45 -31.86 17.53 28.74
C LEU A 45 -32.43 17.39 30.16
N HIS A 46 -32.20 16.24 30.82
CA HIS A 46 -32.77 15.94 32.14
C HIS A 46 -31.94 16.49 33.31
N ASP A 47 -30.70 16.01 33.45
CA ASP A 47 -29.80 16.32 34.58
C ASP A 47 -29.08 17.67 34.42
N ARG A 48 -29.04 18.23 33.20
CA ARG A 48 -28.11 19.29 32.76
C ARG A 48 -26.62 18.93 33.01
N THR A 49 -26.30 17.64 32.95
CA THR A 49 -24.93 17.13 33.11
C THR A 49 -24.47 16.35 31.88
N VAL A 50 -23.16 16.27 31.70
CA VAL A 50 -22.49 15.64 30.56
C VAL A 50 -21.54 14.53 31.03
N PHE A 51 -20.86 14.71 32.16
CA PHE A 51 -19.77 13.85 32.61
C PHE A 51 -20.18 12.89 33.74
N ALA A 52 -20.88 11.81 33.38
CA ALA A 52 -21.26 10.73 34.30
C ALA A 52 -20.92 9.30 33.81
N PHE A 53 -20.60 9.13 32.52
CA PHE A 53 -19.98 7.92 31.98
C PHE A 53 -18.49 8.16 31.71
N GLY A 54 -17.71 7.10 31.49
CA GLY A 54 -16.25 7.18 31.30
C GLY A 54 -15.75 7.89 30.02
N TYR A 55 -16.63 8.57 29.27
CA TYR A 55 -16.34 9.19 27.98
C TYR A 55 -16.16 10.71 28.08
N ALA A 56 -15.05 11.23 27.56
CA ALA A 56 -14.66 12.65 27.65
C ALA A 56 -15.17 13.52 26.47
N PHE A 57 -16.45 13.40 26.10
CA PHE A 57 -17.02 14.20 25.00
C PHE A 57 -17.20 15.69 25.36
N SER A 58 -17.21 16.59 24.36
CA SER A 58 -17.53 18.00 24.64
C SER A 58 -19.04 18.19 24.89
N PRO A 59 -19.45 19.13 25.75
CA PRO A 59 -20.86 19.49 25.91
C PRO A 59 -21.53 19.99 24.62
N VAL A 60 -20.76 20.45 23.63
CA VAL A 60 -21.27 20.77 22.29
C VAL A 60 -21.53 19.51 21.46
N LYS A 61 -20.71 18.45 21.60
CA LYS A 61 -20.97 17.14 21.00
C LYS A 61 -22.26 16.53 21.57
N ALA A 62 -22.54 16.73 22.86
CA ALA A 62 -23.82 16.37 23.49
C ALA A 62 -25.00 17.20 22.93
N LEU A 63 -24.89 18.54 22.91
CA LEU A 63 -25.90 19.46 22.36
C LEU A 63 -26.31 19.07 20.92
N LEU A 64 -25.32 18.82 20.06
CA LEU A 64 -25.54 18.45 18.64
C LEU A 64 -26.06 17.01 18.46
N SER A 65 -26.14 16.22 19.53
CA SER A 65 -26.68 14.85 19.51
C SER A 65 -28.15 14.77 19.95
N ILE A 66 -28.74 15.86 20.47
CA ILE A 66 -30.16 15.91 20.83
C ILE A 66 -31.09 15.55 19.65
N PRO A 67 -30.87 16.02 18.41
CA PRO A 67 -31.68 15.60 17.25
C PRO A 67 -31.51 14.12 16.85
N LEU A 68 -30.47 13.45 17.36
CA LEU A 68 -30.16 12.05 17.06
C LEU A 68 -30.84 11.08 18.03
N LEU A 69 -31.51 11.56 19.08
CA LEU A 69 -32.26 10.72 20.03
C LEU A 69 -33.43 9.97 19.39
N VAL A 70 -33.96 10.48 18.28
CA VAL A 70 -35.06 9.86 17.51
C VAL A 70 -34.57 8.97 16.35
N VAL A 71 -33.25 8.73 16.25
CA VAL A 71 -32.64 7.99 15.14
C VAL A 71 -31.78 6.85 15.69
N PRO A 72 -31.95 5.59 15.23
CA PRO A 72 -31.09 4.48 15.65
C PRO A 72 -29.58 4.78 15.48
N PRO A 73 -28.71 4.37 16.43
CA PRO A 73 -27.25 4.50 16.33
C PRO A 73 -26.68 3.97 15.02
N GLU A 74 -27.26 2.87 14.52
CA GLU A 74 -26.84 2.16 13.33
C GLU A 74 -27.07 3.00 12.07
N ILE A 75 -28.26 3.60 11.96
CA ILE A 75 -28.61 4.50 10.85
C ILE A 75 -27.69 5.73 10.86
N THR A 76 -27.47 6.31 12.05
CA THR A 76 -26.56 7.45 12.24
C THR A 76 -25.12 7.09 11.84
N GLY A 77 -24.65 5.90 12.23
CA GLY A 77 -23.36 5.34 11.87
C GLY A 77 -23.19 5.12 10.36
N PHE A 78 -24.14 4.46 9.70
CA PHE A 78 -24.11 4.24 8.25
C PHE A 78 -24.19 5.55 7.45
N VAL A 79 -24.99 6.53 7.87
CA VAL A 79 -25.06 7.85 7.23
C VAL A 79 -23.71 8.56 7.33
N MET A 80 -23.08 8.55 8.51
CA MET A 80 -21.79 9.23 8.71
C MET A 80 -20.61 8.47 8.08
N ALA A 81 -20.67 7.15 7.97
CA ALA A 81 -19.78 6.35 7.13
C ALA A 81 -19.92 6.77 5.65
N PHE A 82 -21.14 6.88 5.13
CA PHE A 82 -21.39 7.27 3.75
C PHE A 82 -20.97 8.71 3.45
N ILE A 83 -21.22 9.67 4.35
CA ILE A 83 -20.72 11.06 4.24
C ILE A 83 -19.19 11.07 4.20
N THR A 84 -18.54 10.29 5.06
CA THR A 84 -17.07 10.14 5.08
C THR A 84 -16.57 9.60 3.73
N GLY A 85 -17.13 8.49 3.25
CA GLY A 85 -16.74 7.87 1.99
C GLY A 85 -16.98 8.76 0.77
N LEU A 86 -18.13 9.44 0.70
CA LEU A 86 -18.47 10.36 -0.38
C LEU A 86 -17.53 11.57 -0.40
N ALA A 87 -17.26 12.18 0.75
CA ALA A 87 -16.34 13.31 0.84
C ALA A 87 -14.88 12.89 0.54
N LEU A 88 -14.47 11.71 1.02
CA LEU A 88 -13.18 11.08 0.69
C LEU A 88 -13.05 10.81 -0.82
N TRP A 89 -14.10 10.35 -1.48
CA TRP A 89 -14.13 10.15 -2.94
C TRP A 89 -13.97 11.46 -3.71
N LEU A 90 -14.69 12.51 -3.32
CA LEU A 90 -14.56 13.85 -3.91
C LEU A 90 -13.13 14.42 -3.75
N LEU A 91 -12.43 14.07 -2.67
CA LEU A 91 -11.01 14.40 -2.49
C LEU A 91 -10.10 13.57 -3.40
N VAL A 92 -10.28 12.24 -3.46
CA VAL A 92 -9.49 11.35 -4.34
C VAL A 92 -9.69 11.69 -5.83
N ARG A 93 -10.88 12.12 -6.23
CA ARG A 93 -11.15 12.63 -7.60
C ARG A 93 -10.29 13.84 -7.98
N ARG A 94 -9.78 14.63 -7.03
CA ARG A 94 -8.83 15.73 -7.31
C ARG A 94 -7.45 15.25 -7.81
N LEU A 95 -7.17 13.95 -7.79
CA LEU A 95 -6.00 13.37 -8.45
C LEU A 95 -6.14 13.30 -9.99
N GLY A 96 -7.33 13.56 -10.54
CA GLY A 96 -7.60 13.49 -11.98
C GLY A 96 -7.68 12.05 -12.51
N LEU A 97 -8.20 11.14 -11.69
CA LEU A 97 -8.45 9.74 -12.01
C LEU A 97 -9.90 9.54 -12.50
N ALA A 98 -10.16 8.44 -13.21
CA ALA A 98 -11.51 8.05 -13.61
C ALA A 98 -12.44 7.90 -12.39
N PRO A 99 -13.76 8.12 -12.52
CA PRO A 99 -14.72 7.96 -11.42
C PRO A 99 -14.69 6.57 -10.77
N TRP A 100 -14.65 5.49 -11.57
CA TRP A 100 -14.50 4.12 -11.06
C TRP A 100 -13.18 3.93 -10.30
N ALA A 101 -12.05 4.44 -10.83
CA ALA A 101 -10.72 4.23 -10.26
C ALA A 101 -10.53 5.00 -8.96
N SER A 102 -11.04 6.23 -8.90
CA SER A 102 -11.09 7.02 -7.67
C SER A 102 -12.02 6.39 -6.63
N GLY A 103 -13.16 5.82 -7.05
CA GLY A 103 -14.07 5.12 -6.13
C GLY A 103 -13.47 3.84 -5.57
N LEU A 104 -12.77 3.06 -6.40
CA LEU A 104 -12.02 1.87 -5.99
C LEU A 104 -10.92 2.20 -4.97
N ILE A 105 -10.17 3.28 -5.21
CA ILE A 105 -9.15 3.77 -4.27
C ILE A 105 -9.79 4.25 -2.97
N THR A 106 -10.93 4.94 -3.00
CA THR A 106 -11.66 5.33 -1.80
C THR A 106 -12.21 4.14 -1.03
N GLY A 107 -12.82 3.16 -1.73
CA GLY A 107 -13.27 1.90 -1.13
C GLY A 107 -12.13 1.20 -0.41
N PHE A 108 -10.96 1.10 -1.03
CA PHE A 108 -9.76 0.58 -0.39
C PHE A 108 -9.28 1.43 0.81
N LEU A 109 -9.22 2.76 0.69
CA LEU A 109 -8.84 3.64 1.81
C LEU A 109 -9.75 3.47 3.04
N LEU A 110 -11.05 3.23 2.84
CA LEU A 110 -12.01 2.95 3.92
C LEU A 110 -11.73 1.62 4.64
N THR A 111 -11.10 0.65 3.99
CA THR A 111 -10.69 -0.63 4.63
C THR A 111 -9.47 -0.46 5.55
N LEU A 112 -8.67 0.60 5.40
CA LEU A 112 -7.51 0.85 6.24
C LEU A 112 -7.97 1.18 7.67
N ASN A 113 -7.29 0.62 8.66
CA ASN A 113 -7.68 0.72 10.08
C ASN A 113 -7.97 2.15 10.58
N ILE A 114 -7.25 3.16 10.08
CA ILE A 114 -7.48 4.59 10.34
C ILE A 114 -8.91 5.05 10.00
N PHE A 115 -9.50 4.53 8.91
CA PHE A 115 -10.91 4.75 8.57
C PHE A 115 -11.80 3.66 9.18
N ARG A 116 -11.46 2.37 9.02
CA ARG A 116 -12.24 1.21 9.50
C ARG A 116 -12.61 1.33 10.98
N ILE A 117 -11.62 1.41 11.87
CA ILE A 117 -11.82 1.48 13.34
C ILE A 117 -12.61 2.73 13.70
N THR A 118 -12.31 3.86 13.05
CA THR A 118 -12.99 5.13 13.37
C THR A 118 -14.46 5.14 12.96
N ILE A 119 -14.78 4.50 11.82
CA ILE A 119 -16.15 4.36 11.33
C ILE A 119 -16.92 3.36 12.19
N SER A 120 -16.41 2.17 12.48
CA SER A 120 -17.13 1.19 13.32
C SER A 120 -17.24 1.60 14.79
N TYR A 121 -16.31 2.41 15.30
CA TYR A 121 -16.43 3.04 16.63
C TYR A 121 -17.49 4.14 16.67
N GLY A 122 -17.87 4.72 15.52
CA GLY A 122 -18.91 5.74 15.39
C GLY A 122 -18.44 7.18 15.60
N ASP A 123 -17.16 7.50 15.33
CA ASP A 123 -16.69 8.89 15.51
C ASP A 123 -17.18 9.82 14.39
N VAL A 124 -17.47 11.07 14.76
CA VAL A 124 -17.78 12.19 13.86
C VAL A 124 -16.55 12.72 13.11
N MET A 125 -15.35 12.49 13.65
CA MET A 125 -14.10 13.08 13.15
C MET A 125 -13.82 12.83 11.65
N PRO A 126 -14.03 11.63 11.05
CA PRO A 126 -13.75 11.40 9.63
C PRO A 126 -14.60 12.28 8.71
N ALA A 127 -15.90 12.38 8.99
CA ALA A 127 -16.83 13.19 8.21
C ALA A 127 -16.47 14.68 8.32
N LEU A 128 -16.24 15.18 9.54
CA LEU A 128 -15.81 16.55 9.79
C LEU A 128 -14.49 16.86 9.06
N ALA A 129 -13.50 15.98 9.17
CA ALA A 129 -12.20 16.12 8.49
C ALA A 129 -12.35 16.22 6.97
N MET A 130 -13.00 15.24 6.32
CA MET A 130 -13.13 15.24 4.86
C MET A 130 -13.90 16.46 4.34
N LEU A 131 -14.97 16.88 5.03
CA LEU A 131 -15.74 18.06 4.67
C LEU A 131 -14.95 19.36 4.88
N LEU A 132 -14.14 19.47 5.95
CA LEU A 132 -13.22 20.59 6.15
C LEU A 132 -12.18 20.69 5.03
N PHE A 133 -11.68 19.57 4.52
CA PHE A 133 -10.72 19.56 3.41
C PHE A 133 -11.35 20.00 2.09
N LEU A 134 -12.55 19.51 1.78
CA LEU A 134 -13.32 19.99 0.62
C LEU A 134 -13.64 21.48 0.72
N GLY A 135 -13.96 21.97 1.92
CA GLY A 135 -14.18 23.38 2.21
C GLY A 135 -12.93 24.24 2.02
N TRP A 136 -11.80 23.81 2.58
CA TRP A 136 -10.50 24.47 2.44
C TRP A 136 -10.07 24.57 0.97
N ILE A 137 -10.20 23.47 0.22
CA ILE A 137 -9.93 23.46 -1.22
C ILE A 137 -10.84 24.49 -1.91
N ARG A 138 -12.16 24.47 -1.65
CA ARG A 138 -13.13 25.35 -2.31
C ARG A 138 -12.90 26.84 -2.00
N GLU A 139 -12.55 27.19 -0.77
CA GLU A 139 -12.20 28.55 -0.32
C GLU A 139 -10.98 29.08 -1.09
N PHE A 140 -9.87 28.33 -1.12
CA PHE A 140 -8.58 28.85 -1.58
C PHE A 140 -8.20 28.51 -3.03
N GLU A 141 -8.78 27.47 -3.64
CA GLU A 141 -8.63 27.18 -5.07
C GLU A 141 -9.36 28.20 -5.96
N ARG A 142 -10.46 28.77 -5.45
CA ARG A 142 -11.31 29.74 -6.15
C ARG A 142 -11.23 31.16 -5.60
N ASP A 143 -10.37 31.37 -4.60
CA ASP A 143 -10.26 32.55 -3.73
C ASP A 143 -11.61 33.22 -3.37
N ARG A 144 -12.61 32.40 -3.01
CA ARG A 144 -13.98 32.86 -2.78
C ARG A 144 -14.50 32.37 -1.43
N SER A 145 -14.74 33.34 -0.55
CA SER A 145 -15.25 33.15 0.82
C SER A 145 -16.36 32.11 0.89
N CYS A 146 -16.12 31.03 1.62
CA CYS A 146 -16.96 29.83 1.65
C CYS A 146 -17.63 29.69 3.03
N TRP A 147 -18.83 30.28 3.17
CA TRP A 147 -19.50 30.42 4.48
C TRP A 147 -19.69 29.10 5.22
N TRP A 148 -20.04 28.02 4.51
CA TRP A 148 -20.25 26.70 5.13
C TRP A 148 -18.96 26.06 5.61
N PHE A 149 -17.82 26.31 4.93
CA PHE A 149 -16.51 25.87 5.39
C PHE A 149 -16.10 26.59 6.68
N ALA A 150 -16.36 27.91 6.75
CA ALA A 150 -16.12 28.68 7.96
C ALA A 150 -16.99 28.19 9.14
N ALA A 151 -18.30 28.02 8.93
CA ALA A 151 -19.20 27.48 9.94
C ALA A 151 -18.76 26.07 10.40
N LEU A 152 -18.39 25.20 9.46
CA LEU A 152 -17.89 23.85 9.75
C LEU A 152 -16.57 23.88 10.55
N ALA A 153 -15.67 24.83 10.30
CA ALA A 153 -14.46 25.01 11.10
C ALA A 153 -14.77 25.44 12.54
N GLY A 154 -15.81 26.24 12.75
CA GLY A 154 -16.33 26.58 14.08
C GLY A 154 -17.00 25.41 14.79
N ILE A 155 -17.88 24.68 14.10
CA ILE A 155 -18.53 23.45 14.59
C ILE A 155 -17.48 22.41 14.99
N GLY A 156 -16.51 22.15 14.11
CA GLY A 156 -15.41 21.22 14.37
C GLY A 156 -14.61 21.60 15.61
N ALA A 157 -14.23 22.88 15.74
CA ALA A 157 -13.50 23.38 16.92
C ALA A 157 -14.32 23.27 18.23
N ALA A 158 -15.65 23.31 18.17
CA ALA A 158 -16.53 23.22 19.33
C ALA A 158 -16.81 21.76 19.76
N ILE A 159 -16.96 20.86 18.78
CA ILE A 159 -17.05 19.41 18.99
C ILE A 159 -15.71 18.87 19.51
N HIS A 160 -14.60 19.30 18.91
CA HIS A 160 -13.30 18.67 19.08
C HIS A 160 -12.14 19.71 19.01
N PRO A 161 -11.63 20.20 20.16
CA PRO A 161 -10.77 21.39 20.22
C PRO A 161 -9.47 21.35 19.41
N VAL A 162 -8.95 20.17 19.04
CA VAL A 162 -7.83 20.03 18.08
C VAL A 162 -8.08 20.81 16.78
N LEU A 163 -9.34 20.92 16.34
CA LEU A 163 -9.72 21.62 15.12
C LEU A 163 -9.62 23.16 15.23
N LEU A 164 -9.32 23.73 16.41
CA LEU A 164 -9.00 25.16 16.60
C LEU A 164 -7.83 25.64 15.73
N VAL A 165 -6.95 24.74 15.26
CA VAL A 165 -5.90 25.07 14.28
C VAL A 165 -6.48 25.68 12.99
N PHE A 166 -7.70 25.33 12.58
CA PHE A 166 -8.32 25.88 11.37
C PHE A 166 -8.71 27.37 11.55
N PRO A 167 -9.54 27.77 12.54
CA PRO A 167 -9.76 29.17 12.88
C PRO A 167 -8.45 29.96 13.14
N ALA A 168 -7.49 29.39 13.87
CA ALA A 168 -6.23 30.06 14.20
C ALA A 168 -5.42 30.42 12.95
N VAL A 169 -5.32 29.51 11.96
CA VAL A 169 -4.64 29.78 10.69
C VAL A 169 -5.41 30.80 9.85
N LEU A 170 -6.74 30.80 9.86
CA LEU A 170 -7.55 31.82 9.16
C LEU A 170 -7.33 33.24 9.72
N VAL A 171 -7.31 33.38 11.05
CA VAL A 171 -7.00 34.64 11.75
C VAL A 171 -5.58 35.10 11.42
N LEU A 172 -4.57 34.24 11.60
CA LEU A 172 -3.17 34.60 11.36
C LEU A 172 -2.88 34.84 9.86
N ALA A 173 -3.61 34.23 8.95
CA ALA A 173 -3.56 34.54 7.51
C ALA A 173 -4.30 35.82 7.12
N ARG A 174 -4.99 36.50 8.06
CA ARG A 174 -5.85 37.69 7.85
C ARG A 174 -7.04 37.43 6.91
N ARG A 175 -7.57 36.20 6.88
CA ARG A 175 -8.79 35.83 6.11
C ARG A 175 -10.06 36.21 6.88
N TRP A 176 -10.22 37.50 7.17
CA TRP A 176 -11.15 37.99 8.20
C TRP A 176 -12.61 37.54 8.02
N ARG A 177 -13.17 37.57 6.79
CA ARG A 177 -14.55 37.10 6.55
C ARG A 177 -14.76 35.64 6.98
N THR A 178 -13.87 34.76 6.53
CA THR A 178 -13.86 33.33 6.86
C THR A 178 -13.54 33.09 8.34
N ALA A 179 -12.63 33.88 8.92
CA ALA A 179 -12.22 33.78 10.33
C ALA A 179 -13.33 34.20 11.31
N VAL A 180 -14.03 35.31 11.05
CA VAL A 180 -15.11 35.83 11.91
C VAL A 180 -16.27 34.84 11.98
N ILE A 181 -16.67 34.24 10.85
CA ILE A 181 -17.72 33.21 10.85
C ILE A 181 -17.25 31.99 11.66
N ALA A 182 -16.03 31.49 11.44
CA ALA A 182 -15.54 30.30 12.13
C ALA A 182 -15.41 30.49 13.66
N VAL A 183 -14.85 31.62 14.10
CA VAL A 183 -14.74 31.96 15.53
C VAL A 183 -16.11 32.25 16.13
N GLY A 184 -16.99 32.95 15.41
CA GLY A 184 -18.36 33.24 15.85
C GLY A 184 -19.20 31.97 16.05
N THR A 185 -19.14 31.01 15.12
CA THR A 185 -19.83 29.72 15.26
C THR A 185 -19.27 28.89 16.43
N TRP A 186 -17.94 28.88 16.62
CA TRP A 186 -17.31 28.21 17.77
C TRP A 186 -17.75 28.81 19.12
N LEU A 187 -17.73 30.14 19.23
CA LEU A 187 -18.17 30.85 20.43
C LEU A 187 -19.67 30.64 20.70
N LEU A 188 -20.53 30.79 19.69
CA LEU A 188 -21.98 30.63 19.84
C LEU A 188 -22.35 29.24 20.37
N LEU A 189 -21.82 28.17 19.77
CA LEU A 189 -22.09 26.80 20.23
C LEU A 189 -21.55 26.55 21.65
N THR A 190 -20.37 27.09 21.97
CA THR A 190 -19.79 26.97 23.30
C THR A 190 -20.60 27.74 24.36
N LEU A 191 -21.16 28.90 24.01
CA LEU A 191 -22.04 29.68 24.89
C LEU A 191 -23.39 29.00 25.10
N ILE A 192 -23.99 28.39 24.07
CA ILE A 192 -25.23 27.60 24.22
C ILE A 192 -24.99 26.40 25.15
N ALA A 193 -23.89 25.68 24.95
CA ALA A 193 -23.52 24.57 25.84
C ALA A 193 -23.24 25.03 27.28
N ALA A 194 -22.61 26.21 27.46
CA ALA A 194 -22.43 26.82 28.78
C ALA A 194 -23.74 27.26 29.43
N ALA A 195 -24.74 27.72 28.66
CA ALA A 195 -26.06 28.08 29.18
C ALA A 195 -26.88 26.85 29.63
N MET A 196 -26.71 25.71 28.94
CA MET A 196 -27.36 24.45 29.33
C MET A 196 -26.65 23.76 30.50
N ALA A 197 -25.33 23.55 30.38
CA ALA A 197 -24.48 22.84 31.34
C ALA A 197 -23.23 23.67 31.71
N PRO A 198 -23.34 24.71 32.54
CA PRO A 198 -22.26 25.66 32.81
C PRO A 198 -21.06 25.03 33.53
N ARG A 199 -21.31 24.22 34.57
CA ARG A 199 -20.26 23.56 35.36
C ARG A 199 -19.44 22.60 34.50
N ASP A 200 -20.11 21.83 33.64
CA ASP A 200 -19.47 20.82 32.80
C ASP A 200 -18.79 21.46 31.58
N THR A 201 -19.34 22.51 30.99
CA THR A 201 -18.65 23.28 29.94
C THR A 201 -17.38 23.94 30.45
N LEU A 202 -17.40 24.52 31.66
CA LEU A 202 -16.19 25.04 32.30
C LEU A 202 -15.18 23.93 32.59
N ARG A 203 -15.61 22.79 33.17
CA ARG A 203 -14.74 21.62 33.43
C ARG A 203 -14.16 21.01 32.16
N PHE A 204 -14.89 21.02 31.05
CA PHE A 204 -14.39 20.52 29.76
C PHE A 204 -13.18 21.32 29.29
N TRP A 205 -13.32 22.64 29.18
CA TRP A 205 -12.28 23.53 28.67
C TRP A 205 -11.11 23.76 29.63
N THR A 206 -11.27 23.50 30.93
CA THR A 206 -10.20 23.70 31.95
C THR A 206 -9.48 22.41 32.36
N ILE A 207 -10.18 21.28 32.47
CA ILE A 207 -9.65 20.05 33.09
C ILE A 207 -9.75 18.86 32.14
N ILE A 208 -10.95 18.55 31.64
CA ILE A 208 -11.21 17.24 31.01
C ILE A 208 -10.50 17.12 29.67
N TYR A 209 -10.52 18.16 28.83
CA TYR A 209 -9.77 18.17 27.56
C TYR A 209 -8.25 18.01 27.79
N PHE A 210 -7.69 18.59 28.86
CA PHE A 210 -6.27 18.48 29.15
C PHE A 210 -5.88 17.15 29.85
N ARG A 211 -6.81 16.50 30.54
CA ARG A 211 -6.58 15.22 31.24
C ARG A 211 -6.13 14.09 30.29
N ARG A 212 -6.58 14.12 29.03
CA ARG A 212 -6.19 13.17 27.96
C ARG A 212 -4.68 13.17 27.64
N PHE A 213 -3.94 14.18 28.09
CA PHE A 213 -2.49 14.26 27.96
C PHE A 213 -1.73 13.67 29.15
N TYR A 214 -2.41 13.27 30.24
CA TYR A 214 -1.78 13.01 31.54
C TYR A 214 -2.13 11.67 32.20
N ARG A 215 -3.21 10.98 31.83
CA ARG A 215 -3.62 9.73 32.52
C ARG A 215 -4.31 8.70 31.62
N GLY A 216 -3.67 7.53 31.49
CA GLY A 216 -4.32 6.29 31.08
C GLY A 216 -3.51 5.07 31.53
N ASN A 217 -4.13 4.12 32.23
CA ASN A 217 -3.55 2.78 32.44
C ASN A 217 -3.64 1.93 31.15
N TRP A 218 -4.57 2.28 30.27
CA TRP A 218 -4.81 1.65 28.98
C TRP A 218 -3.85 2.21 27.93
N ALA A 219 -2.65 1.64 27.85
CA ALA A 219 -1.63 2.02 26.86
C ALA A 219 -2.12 1.91 25.40
N SER A 220 -3.21 1.18 25.15
CA SER A 220 -3.85 1.04 23.83
C SER A 220 -4.69 2.24 23.40
N ASN A 221 -5.41 2.92 24.31
CA ASN A 221 -6.59 3.71 23.92
C ASN A 221 -6.40 5.23 23.85
N GLU A 222 -5.37 5.80 24.51
CA GLU A 222 -5.10 7.25 24.47
C GLU A 222 -3.59 7.54 24.40
N GLN A 223 -3.02 7.54 23.18
CA GLN A 223 -1.61 7.83 22.92
C GLN A 223 -1.36 9.15 22.14
N PRO A 224 -1.63 10.35 22.70
CA PRO A 224 -0.96 11.56 22.23
C PRO A 224 0.54 11.50 22.54
N LEU A 225 1.34 12.36 21.88
CA LEU A 225 2.81 12.39 22.00
C LEU A 225 3.29 12.46 23.47
N ILE A 226 2.51 13.13 24.32
CA ILE A 226 2.79 13.35 25.74
C ILE A 226 2.69 12.04 26.54
N SER A 227 1.64 11.24 26.33
CA SER A 227 1.47 9.92 26.99
C SER A 227 2.58 8.94 26.63
N LEU A 228 3.18 9.09 25.44
CA LEU A 228 4.32 8.29 24.98
C LEU A 228 5.67 8.71 25.58
N LEU A 229 5.81 9.99 25.97
CA LEU A 229 7.04 10.54 26.54
C LEU A 229 7.04 10.58 28.09
N HIS A 230 5.86 10.56 28.71
CA HIS A 230 5.70 10.49 30.17
C HIS A 230 6.45 9.31 30.84
N PRO A 231 6.57 8.10 30.25
CA PRO A 231 7.33 7.00 30.87
C PRO A 231 8.84 7.25 31.03
N PHE A 232 9.41 8.27 30.38
CA PHE A 232 10.84 8.61 30.48
C PHE A 232 11.18 9.58 31.62
N GLY A 233 10.25 9.79 32.56
CA GLY A 233 10.45 10.72 33.69
C GLY A 233 10.46 12.20 33.30
N LEU A 234 10.16 12.53 32.03
CA LEU A 234 10.08 13.91 31.56
C LEU A 234 8.89 14.63 32.23
N PRO A 235 9.09 15.82 32.83
CA PRO A 235 8.00 16.57 33.47
C PRO A 235 6.85 16.84 32.50
N GLY A 236 5.63 16.49 32.87
CA GLY A 236 4.47 16.61 31.97
C GLY A 236 4.21 18.05 31.46
N LEU A 237 4.55 19.07 32.27
CA LEU A 237 4.51 20.48 31.86
C LEU A 237 5.50 20.80 30.71
N LEU A 238 6.70 20.20 30.71
CA LEU A 238 7.67 20.35 29.63
C LEU A 238 7.14 19.71 28.33
N LEU A 239 6.48 18.55 28.44
CA LEU A 239 5.87 17.87 27.30
C LEU A 239 4.71 18.69 26.71
N ILE A 240 3.86 19.29 27.54
CA ILE A 240 2.82 20.24 27.08
C ILE A 240 3.44 21.48 26.42
N ALA A 241 4.50 22.06 27.01
CA ALA A 241 5.18 23.22 26.43
C ALA A 241 5.78 22.91 25.05
N LEU A 242 6.44 21.76 24.88
CA LEU A 242 6.98 21.31 23.60
C LEU A 242 5.87 21.11 22.54
N VAL A 243 4.75 20.50 22.92
CA VAL A 243 3.59 20.31 22.04
C VAL A 243 2.95 21.65 21.65
N ALA A 244 2.80 22.59 22.59
CA ALA A 244 2.26 23.92 22.32
C ALA A 244 3.17 24.72 21.37
N VAL A 245 4.49 24.68 21.56
CA VAL A 245 5.48 25.31 20.67
C VAL A 245 5.43 24.70 19.27
N PHE A 246 5.33 23.37 19.15
CA PHE A 246 5.20 22.70 17.85
C PHE A 246 3.91 23.11 17.12
N ALA A 247 2.77 23.09 17.82
CA ALA A 247 1.47 23.48 17.27
C ALA A 247 1.46 24.94 16.82
N ALA A 248 1.98 25.86 17.65
CA ALA A 248 2.12 27.27 17.31
C ALA A 248 3.03 27.47 16.09
N GLY A 249 4.17 26.79 16.03
CA GLY A 249 5.09 26.81 14.88
C GLY A 249 4.43 26.33 13.58
N GLY A 250 3.67 25.23 13.64
CA GLY A 250 2.92 24.70 12.50
C GLY A 250 1.81 25.64 12.02
N VAL A 251 1.05 26.25 12.94
CA VAL A 251 0.01 27.25 12.65
C VAL A 251 0.61 28.51 12.02
N VAL A 252 1.73 29.03 12.55
CA VAL A 252 2.44 30.18 11.95
C VAL A 252 2.98 29.83 10.57
N ALA A 253 3.55 28.65 10.38
CA ALA A 253 4.03 28.18 9.08
C ALA A 253 2.88 28.04 8.06
N ALA A 254 1.72 27.55 8.48
CA ALA A 254 0.51 27.46 7.67
C ALA A 254 0.04 28.84 7.21
N ALA A 255 -0.07 29.80 8.14
CA ALA A 255 -0.44 31.18 7.81
C ALA A 255 0.58 31.85 6.87
N LEU A 256 1.88 31.60 7.05
CA LEU A 256 2.96 32.10 6.18
C LEU A 256 3.00 31.44 4.79
N ALA A 257 2.49 30.21 4.65
CA ALA A 257 2.29 29.56 3.36
C ALA A 257 1.02 30.09 2.65
N LEU A 258 -0.07 30.30 3.42
CA LEU A 258 -1.35 30.79 2.91
C LEU A 258 -1.25 32.23 2.40
N ARG A 259 -0.58 33.12 3.16
CA ARG A 259 -0.21 34.49 2.72
C ARG A 259 0.69 34.53 1.47
N ARG A 260 1.28 33.41 1.05
CA ARG A 260 2.08 33.25 -0.18
C ARG A 260 1.34 32.50 -1.30
N GLY A 261 0.01 32.31 -1.17
CA GLY A 261 -0.81 31.58 -2.14
C GLY A 261 -0.60 30.06 -2.15
N ARG A 262 0.27 29.50 -1.28
CA ARG A 262 0.54 28.06 -1.21
C ARG A 262 -0.51 27.37 -0.31
N TRP A 263 -1.78 27.46 -0.68
CA TRP A 263 -2.90 27.00 0.15
C TRP A 263 -2.91 25.49 0.45
N TRP A 264 -2.37 24.68 -0.46
CA TRP A 264 -2.09 23.26 -0.22
C TRP A 264 -1.03 23.05 0.87
N THR A 265 0.10 23.75 0.79
CA THR A 265 1.14 23.74 1.84
C THR A 265 0.62 24.25 3.17
N ALA A 266 -0.27 25.25 3.14
CA ALA A 266 -0.93 25.73 4.33
C ALA A 266 -1.80 24.63 4.97
N LEU A 267 -2.61 23.91 4.20
CA LEU A 267 -3.38 22.77 4.71
C LEU A 267 -2.47 21.70 5.35
N CYS A 268 -1.32 21.39 4.73
CA CYS A 268 -0.35 20.47 5.34
C CYS A 268 0.09 20.94 6.73
N CYS A 269 0.41 22.22 6.85
CA CYS A 269 0.96 22.77 8.09
C CYS A 269 -0.13 22.95 9.16
N THR A 270 -1.37 23.28 8.78
CA THR A 270 -2.56 23.28 9.68
C THR A 270 -2.78 21.89 10.28
N VAL A 271 -2.76 20.86 9.44
CA VAL A 271 -2.94 19.46 9.87
C VAL A 271 -1.74 18.97 10.68
N ALA A 272 -0.51 19.29 10.25
CA ALA A 272 0.70 18.91 10.98
C ALA A 272 0.77 19.58 12.37
N ALA A 273 0.28 20.81 12.52
CA ALA A 273 0.22 21.49 13.82
C ALA A 273 -0.63 20.74 14.86
N ALA A 274 -1.68 20.04 14.41
CA ALA A 274 -2.49 19.18 15.25
C ALA A 274 -1.80 17.86 15.62
N ALA A 275 -0.84 17.37 14.81
CA ALA A 275 -0.28 16.02 14.89
C ALA A 275 0.22 15.57 16.28
N PRO A 276 0.94 16.37 17.09
CA PRO A 276 1.39 15.95 18.42
C PRO A 276 0.26 15.79 19.44
N VAL A 277 -0.88 16.41 19.16
CA VAL A 277 -2.05 16.53 20.04
C VAL A 277 -3.08 15.43 19.75
N LEU A 278 -2.96 14.74 18.60
CA LEU A 278 -3.89 13.70 18.15
C LEU A 278 -3.85 12.48 19.07
N THR A 279 -5.01 11.99 19.48
CA THR A 279 -5.15 10.71 20.18
C THR A 279 -5.46 9.55 19.22
N PHE A 280 -5.83 8.40 19.77
CA PHE A 280 -5.92 7.11 19.10
C PHE A 280 -7.29 6.86 18.44
N PRO A 281 -7.34 6.07 17.35
CA PRO A 281 -6.86 6.49 16.04
C PRO A 281 -7.77 7.54 15.37
N THR A 282 -8.88 7.97 15.99
CA THR A 282 -9.97 8.69 15.32
C THR A 282 -9.57 10.08 14.85
N GLU A 283 -8.74 10.76 15.64
CA GLU A 283 -8.18 12.07 15.32
C GLU A 283 -7.18 12.03 14.16
N GLN A 284 -6.58 10.87 13.88
CA GLN A 284 -5.53 10.72 12.87
C GLN A 284 -6.04 10.78 11.44
N VAL A 285 -7.34 10.60 11.24
CA VAL A 285 -8.01 10.79 9.94
C VAL A 285 -7.78 12.22 9.41
N LEU A 286 -7.46 13.19 10.28
CA LEU A 286 -7.05 14.53 9.88
C LEU A 286 -5.80 14.57 9.00
N LEU A 287 -4.94 13.55 9.07
CA LEU A 287 -3.71 13.46 8.28
C LEU A 287 -3.97 13.18 6.78
N PHE A 288 -5.22 12.92 6.37
CA PHE A 288 -5.55 12.53 4.99
C PHE A 288 -5.12 13.50 3.85
N PRO A 289 -5.17 14.85 3.95
CA PRO A 289 -4.82 15.74 2.83
C PRO A 289 -3.36 15.59 2.38
N LEU A 290 -2.52 15.16 3.32
CA LEU A 290 -1.11 14.86 3.11
C LEU A 290 -0.97 13.67 2.16
N ILE A 291 -1.85 12.68 2.26
CA ILE A 291 -1.93 11.58 1.27
C ILE A 291 -2.18 12.13 -0.13
N VAL A 292 -3.19 13.00 -0.30
CA VAL A 292 -3.55 13.57 -1.61
C VAL A 292 -2.37 14.37 -2.21
N LEU A 293 -1.64 15.13 -1.40
CA LEU A 293 -0.54 15.97 -1.86
C LEU A 293 0.75 15.22 -2.21
N ALA A 294 0.94 13.97 -1.75
CA ALA A 294 2.05 13.13 -2.21
C ALA A 294 1.98 12.88 -3.73
N PHE A 295 0.76 12.72 -4.25
CA PHE A 295 0.50 12.26 -5.62
C PHE A 295 0.12 13.38 -6.61
N GLN A 296 -0.17 14.60 -6.14
CA GLN A 296 -0.52 15.71 -7.04
C GLN A 296 0.64 16.14 -7.96
N ARG A 297 0.25 16.62 -9.15
CA ARG A 297 1.15 17.19 -10.17
C ARG A 297 1.48 18.66 -9.84
N GLY A 298 2.55 19.20 -10.42
CA GLY A 298 3.01 20.58 -10.18
C GLY A 298 3.68 20.87 -8.83
N GLN A 299 3.35 20.12 -7.75
CA GLN A 299 3.89 20.39 -6.41
C GLN A 299 5.41 20.17 -6.32
N ARG A 300 6.07 21.08 -5.58
CA ARG A 300 7.51 21.08 -5.31
C ARG A 300 7.92 19.91 -4.39
N LEU A 301 9.21 19.56 -4.39
CA LEU A 301 9.77 18.39 -3.69
C LEU A 301 9.35 18.31 -2.22
N PHE A 302 9.41 19.44 -1.50
CA PHE A 302 9.01 19.52 -0.10
C PHE A 302 7.56 19.05 0.12
N GLY A 303 6.59 19.57 -0.64
CA GLY A 303 5.18 19.22 -0.50
C GLY A 303 4.94 17.72 -0.61
N ARG A 304 5.55 17.07 -1.61
CA ARG A 304 5.44 15.61 -1.80
C ARG A 304 6.13 14.79 -0.72
N THR A 305 7.23 15.28 -0.16
CA THR A 305 8.03 14.47 0.78
C THR A 305 7.58 14.68 2.22
N LEU A 306 7.09 15.87 2.61
CA LEU A 306 6.27 16.04 3.83
C LEU A 306 5.01 15.18 3.74
N SER A 307 4.38 15.13 2.57
CA SER A 307 3.20 14.31 2.32
C SER A 307 3.47 12.81 2.53
N MET A 308 4.52 12.22 1.94
CA MET A 308 4.87 10.82 2.20
C MET A 308 5.41 10.59 3.63
N THR A 309 6.11 11.57 4.20
CA THR A 309 6.50 11.60 5.62
C THR A 309 5.29 11.39 6.53
N ILE A 310 4.22 12.17 6.36
CA ILE A 310 3.05 12.07 7.24
C ILE A 310 2.09 10.97 6.78
N TRP A 311 2.14 10.52 5.52
CA TRP A 311 1.50 9.29 5.06
C TRP A 311 1.98 8.08 5.87
N LEU A 312 3.30 7.97 6.09
CA LEU A 312 3.87 6.95 6.97
C LEU A 312 3.40 7.13 8.40
N ILE A 313 3.45 8.35 8.95
CA ILE A 313 2.99 8.62 10.33
C ILE A 313 1.51 8.23 10.51
N ALA A 314 0.65 8.50 9.52
CA ALA A 314 -0.79 8.22 9.59
C ALA A 314 -1.17 6.74 9.45
N ILE A 315 -0.39 5.95 8.69
CA ILE A 315 -0.75 4.56 8.34
C ILE A 315 0.12 3.53 9.08
N VAL A 316 1.39 3.84 9.35
CA VAL A 316 2.31 2.95 10.07
C VAL A 316 2.05 2.98 11.58
N ALA A 317 1.86 4.17 12.16
CA ALA A 317 2.25 4.42 13.55
C ALA A 317 1.40 3.74 14.65
N PRO A 318 0.08 3.53 14.51
CA PRO A 318 -0.72 2.92 15.59
C PRO A 318 -1.40 1.61 15.20
N ALA A 319 -2.03 1.53 14.04
CA ALA A 319 -3.01 0.48 13.79
C ALA A 319 -2.44 -0.84 13.25
N PHE A 320 -1.12 -0.93 13.08
CA PHE A 320 -0.37 -2.18 13.06
C PHE A 320 0.48 -2.32 14.35
N LEU A 321 1.06 -1.23 14.84
CA LEU A 321 1.93 -1.17 16.02
C LEU A 321 1.25 -1.44 17.37
N LEU A 322 -0.07 -1.24 17.50
CA LEU A 322 -0.83 -1.34 18.75
C LEU A 322 -2.03 -2.32 18.67
N ALA A 323 -2.45 -2.71 17.47
CA ALA A 323 -3.75 -3.35 17.24
C ALA A 323 -3.82 -4.85 17.59
N ARG A 324 -2.70 -5.49 17.97
CA ARG A 324 -2.70 -6.84 18.55
C ARG A 324 -2.10 -6.81 19.96
N PRO A 325 -2.81 -7.29 21.01
CA PRO A 325 -2.32 -7.28 22.41
C PRO A 325 -1.32 -8.42 22.67
N LEU A 326 -0.17 -8.41 21.99
CA LEU A 326 0.78 -9.54 21.96
C LEU A 326 1.87 -9.46 23.04
N LEU A 327 1.53 -8.95 24.22
CA LEU A 327 2.41 -8.88 25.38
C LEU A 327 1.63 -9.06 26.68
N PRO A 328 1.53 -10.28 27.21
CA PRO A 328 1.56 -10.47 28.65
C PRO A 328 2.80 -9.78 29.23
N THR A 329 2.63 -9.13 30.38
CA THR A 329 3.67 -8.77 31.37
C THR A 329 4.76 -7.75 31.05
N SER A 330 4.90 -7.10 29.86
CA SER A 330 5.81 -5.92 29.76
C SER A 330 5.24 -4.67 29.08
N LYS A 331 4.98 -3.67 29.92
CA LYS A 331 4.72 -2.25 29.58
C LYS A 331 5.84 -1.66 28.71
N GLU A 332 7.05 -2.16 28.91
CA GLU A 332 8.30 -1.75 28.27
C GLU A 332 8.33 -2.00 26.76
N ALA A 333 7.85 -3.14 26.27
CA ALA A 333 7.93 -3.45 24.83
C ALA A 333 6.83 -2.75 24.00
N SER A 334 5.68 -2.42 24.60
CA SER A 334 4.70 -1.48 24.01
C SER A 334 5.25 -0.04 23.98
N MET A 335 5.91 0.38 25.07
CA MET A 335 6.65 1.66 25.17
C MET A 335 7.78 1.74 24.14
N LEU A 336 8.52 0.65 23.87
CA LEU A 336 9.55 0.57 22.84
C LEU A 336 8.99 0.67 21.41
N GLN A 337 7.91 -0.03 21.12
CA GLN A 337 7.23 0.05 19.81
C GLN A 337 6.73 1.48 19.55
N SER A 338 6.14 2.10 20.56
CA SER A 338 5.69 3.50 20.52
C SER A 338 6.86 4.48 20.40
N LEU A 339 7.99 4.21 21.08
CA LEU A 339 9.26 4.94 20.94
C LEU A 339 9.77 4.96 19.50
N LEU A 340 9.81 3.80 18.84
CA LEU A 340 10.32 3.67 17.48
C LEU A 340 9.41 4.40 16.49
N GLY A 341 8.08 4.31 16.69
CA GLY A 341 7.10 5.15 15.98
C GLY A 341 7.35 6.65 16.20
N LEU A 342 7.55 7.07 17.45
CA LEU A 342 7.73 8.47 17.84
C LEU A 342 9.07 9.06 17.35
N LEU A 343 10.16 8.30 17.41
CA LEU A 343 11.46 8.68 16.86
C LEU A 343 11.37 8.85 15.33
N LEU A 344 10.68 7.92 14.65
CA LEU A 344 10.38 8.04 13.23
C LEU A 344 9.52 9.28 12.93
N MET A 345 8.45 9.52 13.69
CA MET A 345 7.63 10.74 13.58
C MET A 345 8.47 12.01 13.72
N ALA A 346 9.26 12.11 14.79
CA ALA A 346 10.05 13.30 15.12
C ALA A 346 11.14 13.56 14.08
N THR A 347 11.89 12.53 13.66
CA THR A 347 12.90 12.65 12.60
C THR A 347 12.26 13.10 11.29
N LEU A 348 11.15 12.49 10.88
CA LEU A 348 10.47 12.85 9.64
C LEU A 348 9.86 14.26 9.71
N ALA A 349 9.27 14.66 10.84
CA ALA A 349 8.69 15.99 11.04
C ALA A 349 9.76 17.10 11.06
N LEU A 350 10.90 16.88 11.74
CA LEU A 350 12.04 17.79 11.74
C LEU A 350 12.66 17.92 10.34
N TRP A 351 12.80 16.80 9.62
CA TRP A 351 13.26 16.78 8.24
C TRP A 351 12.31 17.57 7.31
N GLY A 352 11.00 17.40 7.50
CA GLY A 352 9.97 18.18 6.81
C GLY A 352 10.09 19.68 7.11
N LEU A 353 10.18 20.06 8.39
CA LEU A 353 10.30 21.45 8.83
C LEU A 353 11.57 22.12 8.29
N HIS A 354 12.70 21.40 8.28
CA HIS A 354 13.96 21.88 7.67
C HIS A 354 13.76 22.21 6.18
N HIS A 355 13.16 21.31 5.41
CA HIS A 355 12.89 21.58 3.99
C HIS A 355 11.82 22.65 3.76
N LEU A 356 10.84 22.81 4.65
CA LEU A 356 9.89 23.94 4.62
C LEU A 356 10.61 25.28 4.79
N VAL A 357 11.52 25.38 5.78
CA VAL A 357 12.31 26.60 6.01
C VAL A 357 13.16 26.94 4.78
N LEU A 358 13.79 25.95 4.13
CA LEU A 358 14.49 26.16 2.86
C LEU A 358 13.55 26.64 1.74
N GLU A 359 12.35 26.06 1.62
CA GLU A 359 11.38 26.38 0.54
C GLU A 359 10.60 27.69 0.76
N LEU A 360 10.60 28.22 2.00
CA LEU A 360 10.13 29.56 2.36
C LEU A 360 11.23 30.63 2.23
N ARG A 361 12.51 30.27 2.42
CA ARG A 361 13.68 31.14 2.14
C ARG A 361 13.94 31.30 0.63
N ALA A 362 13.63 30.29 -0.18
CA ALA A 362 13.84 30.29 -1.63
C ALA A 362 12.95 31.31 -2.38
N ARG A 363 13.46 32.54 -2.54
CA ARG A 363 12.90 33.57 -3.44
C ARG A 363 12.97 33.10 -4.89
N ARG A 364 11.85 32.58 -5.43
CA ARG A 364 11.62 32.20 -6.86
C ARG A 364 12.79 31.44 -7.54
N GLY A 365 13.41 30.48 -6.87
CA GLY A 365 14.45 29.61 -7.48
C GLY A 365 14.45 28.17 -6.94
N PRO A 366 15.21 27.25 -7.58
CA PRO A 366 15.56 25.95 -7.01
C PRO A 366 16.51 26.10 -5.80
N VAL A 367 16.59 25.08 -4.95
CA VAL A 367 17.39 25.09 -3.71
C VAL A 367 18.91 25.00 -4.04
N PRO A 368 19.79 25.76 -3.35
CA PRO A 368 21.25 25.72 -3.56
C PRO A 368 21.89 24.34 -3.42
N ALA A 369 23.08 24.17 -4.01
CA ALA A 369 23.73 22.87 -4.14
C ALA A 369 24.31 22.31 -2.83
N GLU A 370 24.67 23.15 -1.86
CA GLU A 370 25.34 22.75 -0.60
C GLU A 370 24.45 21.84 0.27
N GLY A 371 23.13 22.07 0.26
CA GLY A 371 22.17 21.22 0.98
C GLY A 371 22.08 19.79 0.43
N ARG A 372 22.67 19.48 -0.73
CA ARG A 372 22.59 18.15 -1.37
C ARG A 372 23.24 17.06 -0.53
N THR A 373 24.36 17.33 0.16
CA THR A 373 25.14 16.28 0.83
C THR A 373 24.39 15.65 2.00
N PHE A 374 23.90 16.49 2.93
CA PHE A 374 23.04 16.06 4.04
C PHE A 374 21.73 15.44 3.53
N THR A 375 21.08 16.09 2.54
CA THR A 375 19.84 15.57 1.94
C THR A 375 20.04 14.18 1.34
N VAL A 376 21.12 13.93 0.59
CA VAL A 376 21.43 12.63 -0.04
C VAL A 376 21.77 11.57 1.00
N TRP A 377 22.50 11.90 2.06
CA TRP A 377 22.82 10.95 3.13
C TRP A 377 21.57 10.54 3.91
N TRP A 378 20.77 11.50 4.38
CA TRP A 378 19.50 11.21 5.07
C TRP A 378 18.51 10.49 4.16
N THR A 379 18.42 10.91 2.90
CA THR A 379 17.61 10.21 1.88
C THR A 379 18.02 8.74 1.80
N ARG A 380 19.32 8.42 1.77
CA ARG A 380 19.80 7.02 1.74
C ARG A 380 19.53 6.24 3.02
N LEU A 381 19.65 6.87 4.18
CA LEU A 381 19.39 6.20 5.45
C LEU A 381 17.90 5.89 5.62
N VAL A 382 17.00 6.82 5.29
CA VAL A 382 15.55 6.55 5.26
C VAL A 382 15.16 5.58 4.12
N MET A 383 15.79 5.68 2.93
CA MET A 383 15.55 4.79 1.79
C MET A 383 15.69 3.32 2.17
N PHE A 384 16.82 2.91 2.74
CA PHE A 384 17.06 1.50 3.04
C PHE A 384 16.63 1.12 4.46
N GLY A 385 16.73 2.05 5.41
CA GLY A 385 16.33 1.84 6.80
C GLY A 385 14.83 1.62 6.96
N LEU A 386 13.96 2.39 6.29
CA LEU A 386 12.52 2.31 6.53
C LEU A 386 11.89 0.97 6.09
N PRO A 387 12.06 0.48 4.85
CA PRO A 387 11.46 -0.80 4.45
C PRO A 387 12.07 -1.97 5.24
N LEU A 388 13.35 -1.88 5.60
CA LEU A 388 14.02 -2.88 6.44
C LEU A 388 13.46 -2.87 7.88
N ALA A 389 13.25 -1.69 8.47
CA ALA A 389 12.65 -1.56 9.80
C ALA A 389 11.19 -2.06 9.82
N ILE A 390 10.41 -1.78 8.79
CA ILE A 390 9.05 -2.33 8.61
C ILE A 390 9.10 -3.86 8.57
N VAL A 391 10.05 -4.46 7.85
CA VAL A 391 10.17 -5.93 7.78
C VAL A 391 10.69 -6.54 9.08
N ILE A 392 11.69 -5.93 9.73
CA ILE A 392 12.17 -6.32 11.06
C ILE A 392 11.02 -6.30 12.08
N TRP A 393 10.18 -5.26 12.03
CA TRP A 393 8.98 -5.15 12.85
C TRP A 393 7.95 -6.24 12.51
N LEU A 394 7.48 -6.32 11.25
CA LEU A 394 6.49 -7.30 10.79
C LEU A 394 6.86 -8.73 11.20
N THR A 395 8.12 -9.10 11.04
CA THR A 395 8.62 -10.44 11.37
C THR A 395 8.78 -10.63 12.88
N GLY A 396 9.22 -9.60 13.61
CA GLY A 396 9.39 -9.60 15.07
C GLY A 396 8.11 -9.49 15.89
N THR A 397 6.92 -9.31 15.28
CA THR A 397 5.64 -9.18 16.00
C THR A 397 4.51 -10.11 15.53
N PHE A 398 4.60 -10.80 14.39
CA PHE A 398 3.43 -11.45 13.80
C PHE A 398 2.89 -12.70 14.53
N PHE A 399 3.76 -13.65 14.88
CA PHE A 399 3.40 -14.89 15.58
C PHE A 399 3.82 -14.82 17.05
N PHE A 400 2.96 -14.28 17.91
CA PHE A 400 3.16 -14.39 19.35
C PHE A 400 2.48 -15.65 19.88
N GLU A 401 3.22 -16.48 20.62
CA GLU A 401 2.66 -17.60 21.37
C GLU A 401 2.95 -17.31 22.87
N PRO A 402 1.94 -17.29 23.77
CA PRO A 402 2.14 -16.93 25.18
C PRO A 402 2.99 -17.93 25.98
N ASP A 403 3.17 -19.14 25.44
CA ASP A 403 3.88 -20.27 26.03
C ASP A 403 5.41 -20.03 26.02
N PRO A 404 6.08 -19.88 27.18
CA PRO A 404 7.52 -19.65 27.25
C PRO A 404 8.37 -20.76 26.61
N SER A 405 7.83 -21.98 26.48
CA SER A 405 8.53 -23.11 25.87
C SER A 405 8.65 -23.01 24.35
N ARG A 406 7.78 -22.22 23.69
CA ARG A 406 7.84 -21.97 22.24
C ARG A 406 8.32 -20.54 21.94
N PRO A 407 9.48 -20.36 21.28
CA PRO A 407 9.90 -19.04 20.84
C PRO A 407 9.06 -18.56 19.65
N GLY A 408 7.92 -17.92 19.95
CA GLY A 408 7.24 -17.01 19.04
C GLY A 408 8.12 -15.81 18.66
N SER A 409 7.62 -14.97 17.75
CA SER A 409 8.28 -13.74 17.31
C SER A 409 8.56 -12.78 18.48
N ARG A 410 9.77 -12.20 18.51
CA ARG A 410 10.24 -11.23 19.50
C ARG A 410 10.97 -10.08 18.79
N LEU A 411 10.79 -8.85 19.27
CA LEU A 411 11.45 -7.65 18.70
C LEU A 411 12.83 -7.39 19.33
N ILE A 412 12.98 -7.61 20.63
CA ILE A 412 14.27 -7.58 21.37
C ILE A 412 14.36 -8.81 22.28
N PRO A 413 15.45 -9.61 22.20
CA PRO A 413 16.35 -9.70 21.03
C PRO A 413 15.54 -10.08 19.78
N TRP A 414 15.93 -9.59 18.60
CA TRP A 414 15.14 -9.82 17.39
C TRP A 414 15.14 -11.29 16.98
N TYR A 415 13.94 -11.85 16.87
CA TYR A 415 13.67 -13.19 16.38
C TYR A 415 12.33 -13.19 15.67
N GLY A 416 12.30 -13.31 14.34
CA GLY A 416 11.05 -13.60 13.61
C GLY A 416 10.79 -15.10 13.57
N TYR A 417 9.57 -15.56 13.91
CA TYR A 417 9.24 -16.99 13.90
C TYR A 417 9.38 -17.61 12.49
N MET A 418 8.77 -16.98 11.47
CA MET A 418 8.86 -17.35 10.05
C MET A 418 8.63 -18.85 9.73
N PRO A 419 7.39 -19.37 9.84
CA PRO A 419 7.04 -20.77 9.56
C PRO A 419 7.63 -21.37 8.28
N ASP A 420 7.50 -20.70 7.13
CA ASP A 420 8.02 -21.21 5.86
C ASP A 420 9.55 -21.28 5.87
N PHE A 421 10.22 -20.27 6.43
CA PHE A 421 11.67 -20.29 6.60
C PHE A 421 12.12 -21.44 7.52
N MET A 422 11.33 -21.75 8.56
CA MET A 422 11.61 -22.85 9.46
C MET A 422 11.55 -24.23 8.77
N VAL A 423 10.81 -24.39 7.67
CA VAL A 423 10.83 -25.62 6.85
C VAL A 423 12.21 -25.84 6.22
N TYR A 424 12.81 -24.80 5.63
CA TYR A 424 14.17 -24.88 5.07
C TYR A 424 15.23 -25.09 6.17
N TYR A 425 15.10 -24.40 7.31
CA TYR A 425 15.98 -24.61 8.47
C TYR A 425 15.91 -26.05 9.00
N ARG A 426 14.71 -26.64 9.10
CA ARG A 426 14.51 -28.01 9.56
C ARG A 426 15.15 -29.03 8.61
N ALA A 427 14.99 -28.85 7.29
CA ALA A 427 15.68 -29.68 6.29
C ALA A 427 17.21 -29.54 6.37
N ALA A 428 17.73 -28.32 6.56
CA ALA A 428 19.16 -28.08 6.76
C ALA A 428 19.69 -28.71 8.06
N ARG A 429 18.92 -28.67 9.16
CA ARG A 429 19.27 -29.38 10.40
C ARG A 429 19.25 -30.90 10.21
N ALA A 430 18.22 -31.46 9.57
CA ALA A 430 18.14 -32.89 9.29
C ALA A 430 19.38 -33.37 8.51
N LEU A 431 19.70 -32.67 7.42
CA LEU A 431 20.91 -32.89 6.61
C LEU A 431 22.20 -32.88 7.45
N VAL A 432 22.40 -31.89 8.33
CA VAL A 432 23.59 -31.80 9.20
C VAL A 432 23.70 -32.97 10.20
N HIS A 433 22.61 -33.70 10.46
CA HIS A 433 22.59 -34.87 11.36
C HIS A 433 22.48 -36.20 10.59
N GLY A 434 22.65 -36.20 9.26
CA GLY A 434 22.52 -37.39 8.40
C GLY A 434 21.09 -37.87 8.19
N ASN A 435 20.08 -37.12 8.68
CA ASN A 435 18.68 -37.51 8.62
C ASN A 435 18.03 -37.12 7.29
N SER A 436 16.99 -37.88 6.91
CA SER A 436 16.20 -37.67 5.70
C SER A 436 15.44 -36.33 5.73
N ILE A 437 15.51 -35.55 4.65
CA ILE A 437 14.88 -34.22 4.60
C ILE A 437 13.37 -34.27 4.37
N TYR A 438 12.82 -35.40 3.90
CA TYR A 438 11.39 -35.58 3.61
C TYR A 438 10.60 -36.27 4.74
N GLU A 439 11.25 -36.78 5.79
CA GLU A 439 10.61 -37.52 6.90
C GLU A 439 10.18 -36.63 8.08
N ILE A 440 10.37 -35.31 7.97
CA ILE A 440 10.08 -34.30 9.01
C ILE A 440 8.56 -34.12 9.17
N GLN A 441 7.92 -35.00 9.96
CA GLN A 441 6.46 -35.11 10.07
C GLN A 441 5.88 -34.68 11.42
N ILE A 442 6.62 -34.82 12.53
CA ILE A 442 6.15 -34.46 13.89
C ILE A 442 7.24 -33.66 14.61
N ILE A 443 6.85 -32.59 15.29
CA ILE A 443 7.71 -31.77 16.18
C ILE A 443 6.90 -31.43 17.43
N ASP A 444 7.46 -31.64 18.62
CA ASP A 444 6.85 -31.34 19.92
C ASP A 444 5.43 -31.91 20.08
N GLY A 445 5.21 -33.12 19.57
CA GLY A 445 3.91 -33.82 19.56
C GLY A 445 2.89 -33.30 18.54
N LYS A 446 3.20 -32.28 17.73
CA LYS A 446 2.31 -31.69 16.72
C LYS A 446 2.78 -32.00 15.28
N PRO A 447 1.87 -32.08 14.29
CA PRO A 447 2.24 -32.19 12.88
C PRO A 447 3.14 -31.04 12.43
N ALA A 448 4.25 -31.37 11.78
CA ALA A 448 5.18 -30.41 11.20
C ALA A 448 4.83 -30.11 9.74
N TRP A 449 5.09 -28.88 9.28
CA TRP A 449 5.04 -28.56 7.85
C TRP A 449 6.20 -29.27 7.13
N PRO A 450 5.93 -30.17 6.17
CA PRO A 450 6.97 -30.95 5.51
C PRO A 450 7.79 -30.10 4.53
N PHE A 451 9.03 -30.53 4.27
CA PHE A 451 9.86 -29.97 3.22
C PHE A 451 9.42 -30.55 1.87
N LEU A 452 8.96 -29.71 0.94
CA LEU A 452 8.35 -30.12 -0.34
C LEU A 452 9.09 -29.53 -1.56
N TYR A 453 10.40 -29.39 -1.44
CA TYR A 453 11.28 -28.69 -2.39
C TYR A 453 12.39 -29.61 -2.91
N PRO A 454 13.04 -29.32 -4.05
CA PRO A 454 14.20 -30.07 -4.51
C PRO A 454 15.35 -30.01 -3.48
N PRO A 455 16.21 -31.05 -3.36
CA PRO A 455 17.26 -31.08 -2.33
C PRO A 455 18.27 -29.93 -2.40
N PHE A 456 18.48 -29.32 -3.57
CA PHE A 456 19.31 -28.12 -3.73
C PHE A 456 18.85 -26.94 -2.83
N ALA A 457 17.56 -26.84 -2.52
CA ALA A 457 17.04 -25.85 -1.57
C ALA A 457 17.47 -26.13 -0.11
N ALA A 458 17.66 -27.39 0.28
CA ALA A 458 18.19 -27.75 1.59
C ALA A 458 19.69 -27.45 1.69
N LEU A 459 20.45 -27.67 0.61
CA LEU A 459 21.87 -27.30 0.53
C LEU A 459 22.07 -25.78 0.70
N LEU A 460 21.26 -24.96 0.01
CA LEU A 460 21.30 -23.49 0.19
C LEU A 460 20.83 -23.02 1.57
N ALA A 461 20.10 -23.85 2.31
CA ALA A 461 19.65 -23.54 3.66
C ALA A 461 20.66 -23.93 4.76
N LEU A 462 21.77 -24.61 4.43
CA LEU A 462 22.81 -25.01 5.38
C LEU A 462 23.28 -23.90 6.34
N PRO A 463 23.49 -22.62 5.94
CA PRO A 463 23.87 -21.56 6.86
C PRO A 463 22.87 -21.34 8.01
N ALA A 464 21.57 -21.62 7.80
CA ALA A 464 20.55 -21.50 8.83
C ALA A 464 20.69 -22.56 9.93
N ALA A 465 21.23 -23.75 9.61
CA ALA A 465 21.44 -24.84 10.58
C ALA A 465 22.43 -24.49 11.71
N TYR A 466 23.30 -23.51 11.44
CA TYR A 466 24.33 -22.98 12.36
C TYR A 466 24.01 -21.55 12.85
N ALA A 467 23.46 -20.70 11.97
CA ALA A 467 23.25 -19.27 12.25
C ALA A 467 21.83 -18.82 11.85
N LEU A 468 20.80 -19.40 12.50
CA LEU A 468 19.38 -19.18 12.17
C LEU A 468 18.96 -17.71 12.14
N VAL A 469 19.29 -16.93 13.18
CA VAL A 469 18.89 -15.51 13.27
C VAL A 469 19.55 -14.67 12.18
N LEU A 470 20.86 -14.87 11.95
CA LEU A 470 21.59 -14.19 10.89
C LEU A 470 21.05 -14.55 9.50
N SER A 471 20.67 -15.82 9.29
CA SER A 471 20.11 -16.29 8.03
C SER A 471 18.72 -15.72 7.77
N LYS A 472 17.85 -15.64 8.79
CA LYS A 472 16.56 -14.95 8.72
C LYS A 472 16.73 -13.46 8.41
N ALA A 473 17.69 -12.79 9.05
CA ALA A 473 18.00 -11.39 8.80
C ALA A 473 18.56 -11.14 7.39
N ALA A 474 19.48 -11.97 6.91
CA ALA A 474 20.05 -11.89 5.57
C ALA A 474 19.01 -12.14 4.47
N PHE A 475 18.12 -13.12 4.65
CA PHE A 475 17.00 -13.39 3.76
C PHE A 475 16.01 -12.21 3.69
N THR A 476 15.64 -11.66 4.85
CA THR A 476 14.88 -10.41 4.99
C THR A 476 15.51 -9.27 4.20
N ALA A 477 16.81 -9.02 4.42
CA ALA A 477 17.54 -7.94 3.77
C ALA A 477 17.61 -8.15 2.24
N ALA A 478 17.87 -9.38 1.77
CA ALA A 478 17.92 -9.72 0.36
C ALA A 478 16.57 -9.49 -0.34
N LYS A 479 15.45 -9.82 0.32
CA LYS A 479 14.10 -9.58 -0.21
C LYS A 479 13.74 -8.11 -0.29
N VAL A 480 13.98 -7.33 0.78
CA VAL A 480 13.80 -5.86 0.78
C VAL A 480 14.66 -5.20 -0.30
N TRP A 481 15.91 -5.64 -0.41
CA TRP A 481 16.87 -5.18 -1.41
C TRP A 481 16.38 -5.47 -2.84
N ALA A 482 15.93 -6.70 -3.12
CA ALA A 482 15.47 -7.10 -4.45
C ALA A 482 14.19 -6.36 -4.86
N LEU A 483 13.20 -6.26 -3.97
CA LEU A 483 11.96 -5.51 -4.22
C LEU A 483 12.22 -4.00 -4.44
N SER A 484 13.19 -3.42 -3.72
CA SER A 484 13.64 -2.05 -3.96
C SER A 484 14.25 -1.87 -5.36
N HIS A 485 15.02 -2.86 -5.82
CA HIS A 485 15.62 -2.86 -7.15
C HIS A 485 14.61 -3.11 -8.29
N LEU A 486 13.55 -3.88 -8.02
CA LEU A 486 12.41 -4.07 -8.92
C LEU A 486 11.71 -2.74 -9.19
N LEU A 487 11.37 -1.99 -8.13
CA LEU A 487 10.75 -0.66 -8.25
C LEU A 487 11.70 0.35 -8.93
N HIS A 488 13.01 0.25 -8.69
CA HIS A 488 14.00 1.02 -9.44
C HIS A 488 14.12 0.58 -10.92
N ARG A 489 13.67 -0.62 -11.30
CA ARG A 489 13.63 -1.08 -12.71
C ARG A 489 12.43 -0.52 -13.46
N SER A 490 11.33 -0.23 -12.78
CA SER A 490 10.14 0.44 -13.33
C SER A 490 10.22 1.98 -13.30
N GLY A 491 11.42 2.55 -13.13
CA GLY A 491 11.65 3.99 -13.13
C GLY A 491 11.40 4.72 -11.81
N LEU A 492 11.06 4.03 -10.71
CA LEU A 492 10.92 4.69 -9.40
C LEU A 492 12.30 4.97 -8.79
N HIS A 493 12.98 6.00 -9.31
CA HIS A 493 14.28 6.42 -8.82
C HIS A 493 14.19 7.24 -7.53
N GLY A 494 15.32 7.32 -6.81
CA GLY A 494 15.40 8.05 -5.55
C GLY A 494 14.54 7.44 -4.45
N TRP A 495 14.07 8.29 -3.54
CA TRP A 495 13.32 7.91 -2.34
C TRP A 495 11.98 7.23 -2.62
N ARG A 496 11.47 7.33 -3.86
CA ARG A 496 10.15 6.83 -4.25
C ARG A 496 10.05 5.31 -4.26
N ALA A 497 11.06 4.59 -4.74
CA ALA A 497 11.05 3.12 -4.69
C ALA A 497 10.85 2.60 -3.26
N PRO A 498 11.66 2.98 -2.26
CA PRO A 498 11.45 2.50 -0.90
C PRO A 498 10.19 3.05 -0.21
N MET A 499 9.72 4.26 -0.53
CA MET A 499 8.39 4.69 -0.05
C MET A 499 7.27 3.81 -0.60
N VAL A 500 7.31 3.49 -1.90
CA VAL A 500 6.34 2.58 -2.55
C VAL A 500 6.50 1.14 -2.04
N LEU A 501 7.71 0.70 -1.66
CA LEU A 501 7.92 -0.59 -1.01
C LEU A 501 7.35 -0.61 0.41
N ALA A 502 7.64 0.41 1.22
CA ALA A 502 7.10 0.57 2.57
C ALA A 502 5.57 0.59 2.55
N ALA A 503 4.97 1.35 1.62
CA ALA A 503 3.54 1.33 1.35
C ALA A 503 3.07 -0.08 0.91
N GLY A 504 3.77 -0.71 -0.03
CA GLY A 504 3.44 -2.06 -0.51
C GLY A 504 3.38 -3.10 0.62
N LEU A 505 4.38 -3.11 1.50
CA LEU A 505 4.52 -4.02 2.64
C LEU A 505 3.44 -3.88 3.71
N LEU A 506 2.76 -2.73 3.78
CA LEU A 506 1.77 -2.41 4.81
C LEU A 506 0.33 -2.36 4.27
N LEU A 507 0.16 -1.99 3.00
CA LEU A 507 -1.14 -1.95 2.32
C LEU A 507 -1.54 -3.30 1.73
N PHE A 508 -0.56 -4.07 1.22
CA PHE A 508 -0.84 -5.34 0.56
C PHE A 508 -0.51 -6.50 1.49
N SER A 509 -1.53 -7.07 2.12
CA SER A 509 -1.35 -8.18 3.05
C SER A 509 -0.71 -9.42 2.39
N VAL A 510 -0.77 -9.57 1.06
CA VAL A 510 0.01 -10.61 0.36
C VAL A 510 1.53 -10.40 0.47
N LEU A 511 2.01 -9.15 0.57
CA LEU A 511 3.41 -8.81 0.82
C LEU A 511 3.76 -8.90 2.31
N SER A 512 2.87 -8.48 3.23
CA SER A 512 3.11 -8.68 4.67
C SER A 512 3.22 -10.16 4.98
N ASN A 513 2.32 -10.99 4.47
CA ASN A 513 2.26 -12.42 4.79
C ASN A 513 3.46 -13.18 4.19
N ASP A 514 3.88 -12.86 2.95
CA ASP A 514 5.12 -13.39 2.34
C ASP A 514 6.37 -13.06 3.19
N ILE A 515 6.40 -11.87 3.80
CA ILE A 515 7.44 -11.43 4.73
C ILE A 515 7.37 -12.17 6.06
N GLN A 516 6.20 -12.18 6.68
CA GLN A 516 5.94 -12.68 8.03
C GLN A 516 6.10 -14.20 8.14
N MET A 517 5.67 -14.93 7.11
CA MET A 517 5.92 -16.36 7.00
C MET A 517 7.39 -16.70 6.69
N GLY A 518 8.14 -15.74 6.13
CA GLY A 518 9.49 -15.97 5.62
C GLY A 518 9.51 -16.76 4.30
N ASN A 519 8.45 -16.64 3.48
CA ASN A 519 8.34 -17.38 2.22
C ASN A 519 9.30 -16.83 1.15
N ILE A 520 9.62 -17.61 0.12
CA ILE A 520 10.48 -17.19 -1.00
C ILE A 520 9.73 -16.44 -2.12
N GLN A 521 8.39 -16.52 -2.21
CA GLN A 521 7.62 -16.01 -3.36
C GLN A 521 7.95 -14.55 -3.70
N GLY A 522 7.92 -13.60 -2.75
CA GLY A 522 8.20 -12.18 -3.00
C GLY A 522 9.65 -11.90 -3.45
N LEU A 523 10.62 -12.70 -2.98
CA LEU A 523 12.01 -12.62 -3.44
C LEU A 523 12.13 -13.19 -4.87
N MET A 524 11.47 -14.31 -5.14
CA MET A 524 11.45 -14.99 -6.44
C MET A 524 10.82 -14.11 -7.53
N VAL A 525 9.69 -13.44 -7.23
CA VAL A 525 9.04 -12.44 -8.10
C VAL A 525 10.04 -11.33 -8.47
N ALA A 526 10.70 -10.73 -7.48
CA ALA A 526 11.65 -9.64 -7.72
C ALA A 526 12.84 -10.09 -8.56
N LEU A 527 13.44 -11.24 -8.24
CA LEU A 527 14.62 -11.76 -8.93
C LEU A 527 14.32 -12.19 -10.37
N ILE A 528 13.18 -12.82 -10.66
CA ILE A 528 12.79 -13.22 -12.01
C ILE A 528 12.53 -11.99 -12.91
N PHE A 529 11.91 -10.93 -12.39
CA PHE A 529 11.79 -9.67 -13.12
C PHE A 529 13.14 -8.95 -13.28
N LEU A 530 14.05 -9.06 -12.31
CA LEU A 530 15.39 -8.47 -12.42
C LEU A 530 16.31 -9.22 -13.39
N ASP A 531 16.05 -10.51 -13.63
CA ASP A 531 16.65 -11.34 -14.66
C ASP A 531 16.00 -11.09 -16.03
N LEU A 532 14.74 -11.51 -16.21
CA LEU A 532 14.13 -11.67 -17.54
C LEU A 532 13.69 -10.37 -18.19
N ALA A 533 13.11 -9.43 -17.43
CA ALA A 533 12.48 -8.22 -17.97
C ALA A 533 13.51 -7.30 -18.67
N PRO A 534 13.09 -6.31 -19.47
CA PRO A 534 14.02 -5.38 -20.12
C PRO A 534 14.78 -4.51 -19.10
N GLY A 535 15.97 -4.03 -19.48
CA GLY A 535 16.84 -3.16 -18.68
C GLY A 535 18.13 -3.81 -18.17
N SER A 536 18.95 -3.02 -17.47
CA SER A 536 20.25 -3.41 -16.89
C SER A 536 20.11 -4.55 -15.87
N GLY A 537 21.01 -5.53 -15.94
CA GLY A 537 21.05 -6.71 -15.06
C GLY A 537 21.43 -6.41 -13.61
N LEU A 538 21.17 -7.40 -12.76
CA LEU A 538 21.24 -7.33 -11.29
C LEU A 538 22.57 -6.76 -10.75
N LEU A 539 23.68 -7.42 -11.09
CA LEU A 539 25.00 -7.16 -10.50
C LEU A 539 25.55 -5.76 -10.81
N ARG A 540 25.22 -5.19 -11.99
CA ARG A 540 25.61 -3.82 -12.36
C ARG A 540 25.02 -2.75 -11.43
N ARG A 541 23.89 -3.05 -10.79
CA ARG A 541 23.26 -2.17 -9.79
C ARG A 541 23.74 -2.44 -8.35
N ILE A 542 24.16 -3.68 -8.06
CA ILE A 542 24.71 -4.06 -6.75
C ILE A 542 26.10 -3.45 -6.55
N ILE A 543 27.02 -3.75 -7.46
CA ILE A 543 28.46 -3.54 -7.25
C ILE A 543 28.89 -2.27 -7.99
N PRO A 544 29.49 -1.28 -7.31
CA PRO A 544 29.95 -0.05 -7.95
C PRO A 544 31.28 -0.27 -8.68
N PHE A 545 31.30 -1.13 -9.70
CA PHE A 545 32.50 -1.60 -10.40
C PHE A 545 33.47 -0.48 -10.80
N ARG A 546 32.96 0.65 -11.32
CA ARG A 546 33.78 1.83 -11.67
C ARG A 546 34.50 2.47 -10.47
N ARG A 547 33.93 2.42 -9.26
CA ARG A 547 34.54 2.94 -8.03
C ARG A 547 35.54 1.97 -7.40
N LEU A 548 35.46 0.69 -7.75
CA LEU A 548 36.34 -0.38 -7.27
C LEU A 548 37.50 -0.66 -8.24
N GLY A 549 37.77 0.21 -9.21
CA GLY A 549 38.75 0.00 -10.28
C GLY A 549 38.35 -1.05 -11.34
N LEU A 550 37.37 -1.90 -11.04
CA LEU A 550 36.86 -3.00 -11.86
C LEU A 550 35.99 -2.55 -13.06
N ALA A 551 36.30 -1.40 -13.69
CA ALA A 551 35.49 -0.85 -14.78
C ALA A 551 35.32 -1.80 -15.98
N ARG A 552 36.27 -2.72 -16.21
CA ARG A 552 36.17 -3.78 -17.25
C ARG A 552 35.01 -4.78 -17.01
N LEU A 553 34.46 -4.83 -15.78
CA LEU A 553 33.31 -5.64 -15.39
C LEU A 553 31.98 -4.85 -15.39
N ASP A 554 31.96 -3.55 -15.71
CA ASP A 554 30.75 -2.72 -15.83
C ASP A 554 29.92 -3.04 -17.11
N ARG A 555 29.59 -4.32 -17.31
CA ARG A 555 28.73 -4.81 -18.40
C ARG A 555 27.26 -4.72 -18.01
N ASP A 556 26.39 -4.38 -18.96
CA ASP A 556 24.95 -4.28 -18.72
C ASP A 556 24.30 -5.53 -18.16
N ARG A 557 24.82 -6.72 -18.51
CA ARG A 557 24.50 -7.99 -17.84
C ARG A 557 25.80 -8.77 -17.65
N ILE A 558 26.06 -9.17 -16.40
CA ILE A 558 27.27 -9.94 -16.01
C ILE A 558 26.95 -11.43 -16.00
N LEU A 559 25.83 -11.82 -15.38
CA LEU A 559 25.23 -13.13 -15.61
C LEU A 559 24.40 -13.11 -16.91
N PRO A 560 24.47 -14.16 -17.74
CA PRO A 560 23.52 -14.36 -18.83
C PRO A 560 22.06 -14.41 -18.36
N THR A 561 21.16 -13.87 -19.18
CA THR A 561 19.71 -13.87 -18.88
C THR A 561 19.20 -15.30 -18.75
N GLY A 562 18.53 -15.61 -17.64
CA GLY A 562 18.00 -16.94 -17.34
C GLY A 562 18.76 -17.67 -16.22
N VAL A 563 20.00 -17.28 -15.86
CA VAL A 563 20.76 -17.93 -14.77
C VAL A 563 19.99 -17.85 -13.45
N ILE A 564 19.50 -16.66 -13.08
CA ILE A 564 18.79 -16.45 -11.81
C ILE A 564 17.45 -17.21 -11.83
N THR A 565 16.76 -17.20 -12.97
CA THR A 565 15.53 -17.99 -13.17
C THR A 565 15.77 -19.49 -13.01
N GLY A 566 16.89 -20.02 -13.51
CA GLY A 566 17.27 -21.43 -13.37
C GLY A 566 17.68 -21.83 -11.96
N ILE A 567 18.41 -20.97 -11.23
CA ILE A 567 18.68 -21.17 -9.80
C ILE A 567 17.37 -21.25 -9.01
N LEU A 568 16.42 -20.35 -9.28
CA LEU A 568 15.12 -20.34 -8.61
C LEU A 568 14.27 -21.58 -8.97
N ALA A 569 14.34 -22.07 -10.20
CA ALA A 569 13.72 -23.33 -10.62
C ALA A 569 14.29 -24.56 -9.88
N ALA A 570 15.59 -24.55 -9.54
CA ALA A 570 16.20 -25.60 -8.72
C ALA A 570 15.89 -25.46 -7.22
N ILE A 571 15.43 -24.29 -6.74
CA ILE A 571 14.98 -24.08 -5.35
C ILE A 571 13.51 -24.45 -5.16
N LYS A 572 12.66 -24.17 -6.17
CA LYS A 572 11.24 -24.57 -6.22
C LYS A 572 10.89 -24.71 -7.69
N ILE A 573 10.31 -25.82 -8.14
CA ILE A 573 10.19 -26.13 -9.58
C ILE A 573 9.37 -25.11 -10.42
N ILE A 574 8.52 -24.32 -9.76
CA ILE A 574 7.55 -23.38 -10.37
C ILE A 574 8.12 -22.45 -11.47
N PRO A 575 9.30 -21.81 -11.33
CA PRO A 575 9.87 -20.95 -12.36
C PRO A 575 10.21 -21.62 -13.71
N LEU A 576 10.15 -22.95 -13.83
CA LEU A 576 10.20 -23.60 -15.15
C LEU A 576 9.08 -23.12 -16.09
N LEU A 577 7.97 -22.59 -15.58
CA LEU A 577 6.94 -21.95 -16.41
C LEU A 577 7.45 -20.68 -17.12
N PHE A 578 8.46 -20.00 -16.57
CA PHE A 578 9.15 -18.91 -17.26
C PHE A 578 10.09 -19.43 -18.37
N VAL A 579 10.62 -20.65 -18.26
CA VAL A 579 11.36 -21.31 -19.36
C VAL A 579 10.41 -21.61 -20.52
N VAL A 580 9.22 -22.15 -20.24
CA VAL A 580 8.16 -22.38 -21.25
C VAL A 580 7.80 -21.06 -21.94
N TYR A 581 7.62 -19.98 -21.18
CA TYR A 581 7.41 -18.64 -21.73
C TYR A 581 8.56 -18.16 -22.63
N LEU A 582 9.83 -18.35 -22.22
CA LEU A 582 10.99 -17.98 -23.04
C LEU A 582 11.05 -18.78 -24.34
N VAL A 583 10.65 -20.06 -24.35
CA VAL A 583 10.51 -20.87 -25.57
C VAL A 583 9.38 -20.33 -26.47
N LEU A 584 8.17 -20.11 -25.94
CA LEU A 584 7.01 -19.63 -26.69
C LEU A 584 7.16 -18.18 -27.22
N THR A 585 8.10 -17.42 -26.64
CA THR A 585 8.53 -16.09 -27.10
C THR A 585 9.82 -16.10 -27.93
N LYS A 586 10.33 -17.28 -28.31
CA LYS A 586 11.55 -17.51 -29.12
C LYS A 586 12.85 -16.97 -28.50
N ARG A 587 12.88 -16.71 -27.18
CA ARG A 587 14.07 -16.27 -26.41
C ARG A 587 14.96 -17.47 -26.04
N PHE A 588 15.24 -18.36 -27.00
CA PHE A 588 15.87 -19.66 -26.80
C PHE A 588 17.19 -19.61 -26.03
N ARG A 589 18.06 -18.61 -26.28
CA ARG A 589 19.32 -18.45 -25.53
C ARG A 589 19.07 -18.38 -24.01
N ALA A 590 18.06 -17.62 -23.57
CA ALA A 590 17.73 -17.50 -22.16
C ALA A 590 17.02 -18.74 -21.59
N ALA A 591 16.18 -19.42 -22.40
CA ALA A 591 15.58 -20.70 -22.02
C ALA A 591 16.66 -21.78 -21.78
N ILE A 592 17.62 -21.90 -22.71
CA ILE A 592 18.75 -22.84 -22.61
C ILE A 592 19.63 -22.48 -21.40
N THR A 593 19.95 -21.20 -21.19
CA THR A 593 20.68 -20.74 -19.99
C THR A 593 19.96 -21.16 -18.70
N ALA A 594 18.65 -20.95 -18.61
CA ALA A 594 17.87 -21.34 -17.43
C ALA A 594 17.83 -22.85 -17.23
N LEU A 595 17.63 -23.64 -18.30
CA LEU A 595 17.65 -25.10 -18.24
C LEU A 595 19.00 -25.66 -17.80
N ILE A 596 20.11 -25.21 -18.41
CA ILE A 596 21.47 -25.62 -18.03
C ILE A 596 21.75 -25.25 -16.56
N THR A 597 21.32 -24.06 -16.12
CA THR A 597 21.53 -23.64 -14.72
C THR A 597 20.70 -24.48 -13.75
N THR A 598 19.43 -24.77 -14.09
CA THR A 598 18.58 -25.67 -13.30
C THR A 598 19.20 -27.07 -13.21
N ALA A 599 19.63 -27.62 -14.35
CA ALA A 599 20.25 -28.94 -14.43
C ALA A 599 21.55 -29.01 -13.61
N ALA A 600 22.41 -27.97 -13.66
CA ALA A 600 23.63 -27.90 -12.85
C ALA A 600 23.32 -27.84 -11.34
N CYS A 601 22.34 -27.03 -10.91
CA CYS A 601 21.93 -26.96 -9.51
C CYS A 601 21.27 -28.27 -9.02
N THR A 602 20.44 -28.91 -9.85
CA THR A 602 19.87 -30.24 -9.56
C THR A 602 20.94 -31.33 -9.55
N LEU A 603 21.98 -31.25 -10.40
CA LEU A 603 23.11 -32.18 -10.41
C LEU A 603 23.96 -32.04 -9.14
N ILE A 604 24.15 -30.83 -8.61
CA ILE A 604 24.75 -30.63 -7.27
C ILE A 604 23.88 -31.31 -6.19
N GLY A 605 22.55 -31.20 -6.30
CA GLY A 605 21.61 -31.95 -5.46
C GLY A 605 21.77 -33.47 -5.58
N LEU A 606 21.92 -34.00 -6.79
CA LEU A 606 22.09 -35.43 -7.08
C LEU A 606 23.44 -35.97 -6.57
N ILE A 607 24.52 -35.19 -6.69
CA ILE A 607 25.86 -35.58 -6.23
C ILE A 607 25.94 -35.61 -4.70
N VAL A 608 25.36 -34.60 -4.02
CA VAL A 608 25.45 -34.49 -2.55
C VAL A 608 24.35 -35.30 -1.85
N LEU A 609 23.17 -35.42 -2.45
CA LEU A 609 21.97 -36.06 -1.87
C LEU A 609 21.23 -36.96 -2.88
N PRO A 610 21.88 -38.03 -3.40
CA PRO A 610 21.35 -38.85 -4.49
C PRO A 610 19.98 -39.48 -4.15
N GLY A 611 19.86 -40.15 -3.00
CA GLY A 611 18.60 -40.78 -2.58
C GLY A 611 17.47 -39.76 -2.39
N GLN A 612 17.75 -38.59 -1.80
CA GLN A 612 16.75 -37.54 -1.64
C GLN A 612 16.34 -36.92 -2.99
N THR A 613 17.27 -36.83 -3.95
CA THR A 613 16.95 -36.38 -5.32
C THR A 613 16.08 -37.37 -6.06
N TRP A 614 16.27 -38.68 -5.82
CA TRP A 614 15.38 -39.72 -6.32
C TRP A 614 13.98 -39.61 -5.69
N THR A 615 13.89 -39.54 -4.35
CA THR A 615 12.61 -39.37 -3.63
C THR A 615 11.85 -38.12 -4.04
N PHE A 616 12.53 -36.99 -4.29
CA PHE A 616 11.89 -35.80 -4.86
C PHE A 616 11.33 -36.05 -6.26
N THR A 617 12.09 -36.76 -7.11
CA THR A 617 11.70 -37.04 -8.50
C THR A 617 10.52 -38.02 -8.56
N THR A 618 10.48 -39.06 -7.72
CA THR A 618 9.33 -39.97 -7.65
C THR A 618 8.08 -39.25 -7.13
N MET A 619 8.17 -38.50 -6.03
CA MET A 619 7.06 -37.67 -5.53
C MET A 619 6.55 -36.66 -6.57
N LEU A 620 7.43 -36.12 -7.42
CA LEU A 620 7.05 -35.20 -8.51
C LEU A 620 6.30 -35.94 -9.63
N LEU A 621 6.81 -37.08 -10.09
CA LEU A 621 6.24 -37.86 -11.20
C LEU A 621 4.92 -38.54 -10.80
N GLU A 622 4.80 -39.00 -9.56
CA GLU A 622 3.58 -39.56 -8.98
C GLU A 622 2.54 -38.48 -8.59
N GLY A 623 2.90 -37.18 -8.64
CA GLY A 623 2.03 -36.05 -8.29
C GLY A 623 1.87 -35.80 -6.78
N ARG A 624 2.60 -36.54 -5.94
CA ARG A 624 2.39 -36.73 -4.50
C ARG A 624 2.94 -35.62 -3.61
N ILE A 625 3.62 -34.62 -4.19
CA ILE A 625 4.14 -33.44 -3.48
C ILE A 625 3.08 -32.76 -2.57
N ASN A 626 1.79 -32.88 -2.89
CA ASN A 626 0.71 -32.26 -2.12
C ASN A 626 -0.03 -33.21 -1.13
N GLU A 627 0.40 -34.47 -0.94
CA GLU A 627 -0.31 -35.43 -0.06
C GLU A 627 -0.30 -35.04 1.42
N LYS A 628 0.80 -34.44 1.91
CA LYS A 628 1.06 -34.23 3.35
C LYS A 628 0.90 -32.76 3.80
N VAL A 629 0.13 -31.95 3.08
CA VAL A 629 0.02 -30.51 3.37
C VAL A 629 -0.98 -30.24 4.50
N VAL A 630 -0.48 -29.75 5.64
CA VAL A 630 -1.28 -29.44 6.84
C VAL A 630 -1.34 -27.92 7.04
N GLY A 631 -2.55 -27.36 7.10
CA GLY A 631 -2.76 -25.94 7.42
C GLY A 631 -4.24 -25.52 7.34
N PRO A 632 -4.64 -24.39 7.98
CA PRO A 632 -6.02 -23.94 8.02
C PRO A 632 -6.59 -23.67 6.63
N LEU A 633 -7.79 -24.21 6.34
CA LEU A 633 -8.38 -24.17 5.00
C LEU A 633 -8.51 -22.75 4.43
N VAL A 634 -8.80 -21.78 5.30
CA VAL A 634 -9.04 -20.36 4.97
C VAL A 634 -7.83 -19.66 4.31
N HIS A 635 -6.63 -20.22 4.44
CA HIS A 635 -5.44 -19.72 3.75
C HIS A 635 -5.28 -20.23 2.31
N TYR A 636 -5.93 -21.31 1.92
CA TYR A 636 -5.95 -21.79 0.53
C TYR A 636 -6.92 -20.94 -0.30
N VAL A 637 -6.35 -20.24 -1.28
CA VAL A 637 -7.05 -19.41 -2.26
C VAL A 637 -6.53 -19.77 -3.65
N SER A 638 -6.57 -21.05 -3.99
CA SER A 638 -6.55 -21.52 -5.38
C SER A 638 -7.94 -21.45 -5.99
N LEU A 639 -8.05 -21.58 -7.32
CA LEU A 639 -9.36 -21.75 -7.96
C LEU A 639 -10.03 -23.08 -7.55
N VAL A 640 -9.24 -24.12 -7.26
CA VAL A 640 -9.73 -25.43 -6.79
C VAL A 640 -10.44 -25.28 -5.44
N SER A 641 -9.74 -24.73 -4.43
CA SER A 641 -10.31 -24.53 -3.09
C SER A 641 -11.48 -23.53 -3.09
N ALA A 642 -11.45 -22.52 -3.96
CA ALA A 642 -12.58 -21.61 -4.13
C ALA A 642 -13.84 -22.30 -4.68
N LEU A 643 -13.68 -23.26 -5.61
CA LEU A 643 -14.82 -24.00 -6.19
C LEU A 643 -15.29 -25.15 -5.30
N GLN A 644 -14.39 -25.84 -4.59
CA GLN A 644 -14.77 -26.88 -3.60
C GLN A 644 -15.66 -26.34 -2.49
N ARG A 645 -15.48 -25.08 -2.07
CA ARG A 645 -16.38 -24.40 -1.11
C ARG A 645 -17.84 -24.30 -1.58
N PHE A 646 -18.11 -24.38 -2.89
CA PHE A 646 -19.48 -24.42 -3.43
C PHE A 646 -19.93 -25.84 -3.79
N LEU A 647 -19.02 -26.66 -4.30
CA LEU A 647 -19.33 -27.95 -4.93
C LEU A 647 -19.06 -29.18 -4.05
N GLY A 648 -18.41 -28.99 -2.89
CA GLY A 648 -18.03 -30.06 -1.96
C GLY A 648 -16.54 -30.44 -2.04
N TYR A 649 -16.13 -31.28 -1.09
CA TYR A 649 -14.77 -31.79 -0.95
C TYR A 649 -14.73 -33.29 -1.29
N ASP A 650 -14.71 -33.60 -2.58
CA ASP A 650 -14.49 -34.95 -3.14
C ASP A 650 -13.21 -34.96 -4.01
N ASP A 651 -12.52 -36.10 -4.09
CA ASP A 651 -11.27 -36.27 -4.84
C ASP A 651 -11.48 -36.36 -6.37
N THR A 652 -12.61 -36.89 -6.83
CA THR A 652 -12.96 -36.90 -8.28
C THR A 652 -13.21 -35.47 -8.75
N LEU A 653 -14.04 -34.73 -8.01
CA LEU A 653 -14.32 -33.32 -8.19
C LEU A 653 -13.05 -32.46 -8.11
N LYS A 654 -12.21 -32.65 -7.09
CA LYS A 654 -10.89 -32.01 -6.94
C LYS A 654 -10.00 -32.22 -8.16
N THR A 655 -10.03 -33.40 -8.78
CA THR A 655 -9.30 -33.71 -10.02
C THR A 655 -9.84 -32.91 -11.21
N VAL A 656 -11.17 -32.89 -11.41
CA VAL A 656 -11.83 -32.09 -12.46
C VAL A 656 -11.59 -30.59 -12.27
N LEU A 657 -11.70 -30.08 -11.03
CA LEU A 657 -11.43 -28.68 -10.69
C LEU A 657 -9.96 -28.31 -10.86
N THR A 658 -9.03 -29.24 -10.60
CA THR A 658 -7.60 -29.05 -10.88
C THR A 658 -7.35 -28.96 -12.38
N ALA A 659 -7.96 -29.81 -13.21
CA ALA A 659 -7.85 -29.72 -14.66
C ALA A 659 -8.43 -28.40 -15.21
N LEU A 660 -9.58 -27.94 -14.68
CA LEU A 660 -10.15 -26.62 -14.99
C LEU A 660 -9.21 -25.47 -14.58
N SER A 661 -8.60 -25.56 -13.40
CA SER A 661 -7.61 -24.58 -12.93
C SER A 661 -6.39 -24.55 -13.87
N MET A 662 -5.84 -25.71 -14.25
CA MET A 662 -4.74 -25.79 -15.22
C MET A 662 -5.12 -25.22 -16.59
N MET A 663 -6.36 -25.40 -17.05
CA MET A 663 -6.88 -24.78 -18.28
C MET A 663 -6.80 -23.24 -18.20
N VAL A 664 -7.21 -22.63 -17.08
CA VAL A 664 -7.07 -21.18 -16.86
C VAL A 664 -5.59 -20.78 -16.81
N GLY A 665 -4.72 -21.60 -16.21
CA GLY A 665 -3.27 -21.40 -16.23
C GLY A 665 -2.68 -21.38 -17.65
N LEU A 666 -3.11 -22.29 -18.53
CA LEU A 666 -2.72 -22.32 -19.94
C LEU A 666 -3.22 -21.10 -20.71
N LEU A 667 -4.45 -20.63 -20.43
CA LEU A 667 -4.97 -19.38 -20.99
C LEU A 667 -4.17 -18.16 -20.52
N ALA A 668 -3.72 -18.12 -19.26
CA ALA A 668 -2.82 -17.08 -18.75
C ALA A 668 -1.45 -17.10 -19.47
N VAL A 669 -0.85 -18.28 -19.68
CA VAL A 669 0.39 -18.44 -20.47
C VAL A 669 0.20 -17.97 -21.91
N TRP A 670 -0.89 -18.35 -22.57
CA TRP A 670 -1.16 -17.92 -23.94
C TRP A 670 -1.44 -16.41 -24.02
N GLY A 671 -2.13 -15.84 -23.04
CA GLY A 671 -2.30 -14.39 -22.86
C GLY A 671 -0.96 -13.67 -22.71
N ALA A 672 -0.06 -14.19 -21.86
CA ALA A 672 1.29 -13.65 -21.68
C ALA A 672 2.09 -13.63 -22.99
N VAL A 673 2.03 -14.70 -23.78
CA VAL A 673 2.72 -14.79 -25.07
C VAL A 673 2.16 -13.76 -26.08
N ARG A 674 0.84 -13.51 -26.09
CA ARG A 674 0.25 -12.43 -26.91
C ARG A 674 0.70 -11.05 -26.44
N TRP A 675 0.64 -10.77 -25.13
CA TRP A 675 1.06 -9.47 -24.60
C TRP A 675 2.56 -9.19 -24.76
N HIS A 676 3.42 -10.21 -24.67
CA HIS A 676 4.83 -10.07 -25.02
C HIS A 676 5.02 -9.71 -26.51
N ARG A 677 4.28 -10.34 -27.43
CA ARG A 677 4.31 -10.00 -28.87
C ARG A 677 3.77 -8.58 -29.14
N ALA A 678 2.84 -8.08 -28.31
CA ALA A 678 2.40 -6.68 -28.29
C ALA A 678 3.36 -5.74 -27.52
N GLY A 679 4.55 -6.21 -27.11
CA GLY A 679 5.59 -5.42 -26.45
C GLY A 679 5.36 -5.13 -24.95
N GLN A 680 4.38 -5.76 -24.32
CA GLN A 680 4.02 -5.58 -22.91
C GLN A 680 4.68 -6.64 -22.02
N GLU A 681 6.01 -6.65 -21.96
CA GLU A 681 6.76 -7.72 -21.29
C GLU A 681 6.50 -7.82 -19.78
N TRP A 682 6.29 -6.71 -19.08
CA TRP A 682 5.99 -6.74 -17.63
C TRP A 682 4.61 -7.34 -17.33
N LEU A 683 3.59 -7.06 -18.16
CA LEU A 683 2.29 -7.74 -18.07
C LEU A 683 2.46 -9.22 -18.39
N ALA A 684 3.23 -9.56 -19.42
CA ALA A 684 3.48 -10.96 -19.80
C ALA A 684 4.14 -11.75 -18.67
N LEU A 685 5.24 -11.26 -18.08
CA LEU A 685 5.90 -11.89 -16.94
C LEU A 685 4.96 -12.02 -15.72
N SER A 686 4.08 -11.04 -15.50
CA SER A 686 3.08 -11.12 -14.42
C SER A 686 2.03 -12.19 -14.70
N LEU A 687 1.55 -12.32 -15.95
CA LEU A 687 0.60 -13.35 -16.37
C LEU A 687 1.19 -14.77 -16.28
N ILE A 688 2.49 -14.95 -16.55
CA ILE A 688 3.20 -16.21 -16.26
C ILE A 688 3.24 -16.46 -14.75
N GLY A 689 3.54 -15.44 -13.96
CA GLY A 689 3.49 -15.53 -12.50
C GLY A 689 2.11 -15.98 -11.98
N ILE A 690 1.04 -15.31 -12.42
CA ILE A 690 -0.35 -15.66 -12.12
C ILE A 690 -0.67 -17.09 -12.54
N ALA A 691 -0.22 -17.54 -13.71
CA ALA A 691 -0.42 -18.91 -14.17
C ALA A 691 0.12 -19.95 -13.17
N THR A 692 1.21 -19.66 -12.46
CA THR A 692 1.76 -20.57 -11.41
C THR A 692 0.79 -20.82 -10.26
N ILE A 693 -0.12 -19.88 -9.98
CA ILE A 693 -1.18 -20.00 -8.98
C ILE A 693 -2.23 -21.01 -9.47
N PHE A 694 -2.59 -20.94 -10.75
CA PHE A 694 -3.55 -21.84 -11.40
C PHE A 694 -3.04 -23.27 -11.58
N PHE A 695 -1.73 -23.48 -11.71
CA PHE A 695 -1.09 -24.82 -11.64
C PHE A 695 -0.91 -25.34 -10.20
N SER A 696 -1.32 -24.60 -9.17
CA SER A 696 -1.16 -24.98 -7.76
C SER A 696 -2.54 -25.16 -7.09
N PRO A 697 -3.03 -26.41 -6.91
CA PRO A 697 -4.34 -26.65 -6.31
C PRO A 697 -4.42 -26.22 -4.84
N LEU A 698 -3.28 -26.06 -4.16
CA LEU A 698 -3.16 -25.59 -2.77
C LEU A 698 -2.42 -24.24 -2.66
N ALA A 699 -2.67 -23.32 -3.60
CA ALA A 699 -2.07 -21.98 -3.55
C ALA A 699 -2.51 -21.19 -2.30
N TRP A 700 -1.54 -20.72 -1.51
CA TRP A 700 -1.77 -19.85 -0.36
C TRP A 700 -1.96 -18.38 -0.78
N ASN A 701 -2.64 -17.60 0.06
CA ASN A 701 -2.83 -16.15 -0.10
C ASN A 701 -1.60 -15.36 -0.62
N TYR A 702 -0.41 -15.58 -0.06
CA TYR A 702 0.82 -14.87 -0.45
C TYR A 702 1.41 -15.29 -1.82
N TYR A 703 0.86 -16.32 -2.48
CA TYR A 703 1.23 -16.68 -3.86
C TYR A 703 0.81 -15.58 -4.85
N TYR A 704 -0.17 -14.74 -4.49
CA TYR A 704 -0.63 -13.60 -5.27
C TYR A 704 0.34 -12.39 -5.25
N THR A 705 1.53 -12.53 -4.66
CA THR A 705 2.64 -11.57 -4.85
C THR A 705 3.02 -11.36 -6.33
N TRP A 706 2.65 -12.29 -7.23
CA TRP A 706 2.72 -12.10 -8.68
C TRP A 706 1.84 -10.96 -9.25
N LEU A 707 0.88 -10.43 -8.48
CA LEU A 707 0.12 -9.23 -8.83
C LEU A 707 0.85 -7.93 -8.45
N VAL A 708 1.93 -7.99 -7.66
CA VAL A 708 2.70 -6.79 -7.26
C VAL A 708 3.37 -6.10 -8.45
N PRO A 709 4.00 -6.81 -9.42
CA PRO A 709 4.48 -6.15 -10.64
C PRO A 709 3.35 -5.53 -11.49
N LEU A 710 2.10 -6.00 -11.38
CA LEU A 710 0.97 -5.36 -12.04
C LEU A 710 0.53 -4.06 -11.40
N LEU A 711 0.63 -3.89 -10.07
CA LEU A 711 0.43 -2.58 -9.42
C LEU A 711 1.31 -1.49 -10.06
N ILE A 712 2.54 -1.87 -10.44
CA ILE A 712 3.50 -0.98 -11.08
C ILE A 712 3.04 -0.63 -12.51
N VAL A 713 2.53 -1.59 -13.28
CA VAL A 713 2.01 -1.35 -14.64
C VAL A 713 0.70 -0.53 -14.60
N PHE A 714 -0.26 -0.88 -13.75
CA PHE A 714 -1.51 -0.10 -13.62
C PHE A 714 -1.26 1.28 -13.04
N GLY A 715 -0.38 1.40 -12.04
CA GLY A 715 0.03 2.68 -11.46
C GLY A 715 0.67 3.61 -12.50
N SER A 716 1.48 3.09 -13.41
CA SER A 716 2.07 3.91 -14.50
C SER A 716 1.04 4.37 -15.52
N GLN A 717 0.01 3.56 -15.81
CA GLN A 717 -1.07 3.93 -16.73
C GLN A 717 -2.10 4.89 -16.10
N LEU A 718 -2.57 4.62 -14.87
CA LEU A 718 -3.45 5.50 -14.10
C LEU A 718 -2.80 6.86 -13.81
N ALA A 719 -1.48 6.90 -13.58
CA ALA A 719 -0.75 8.15 -13.44
C ALA A 719 -0.81 9.03 -14.70
N GLY A 720 -1.03 8.43 -15.88
CA GLY A 720 -1.35 9.06 -17.18
C GLY A 720 -0.28 9.97 -17.80
N LEU A 721 0.66 10.44 -16.98
CA LEU A 721 1.68 11.44 -17.25
C LEU A 721 2.97 11.03 -16.55
N GLY A 722 4.11 11.47 -17.08
CA GLY A 722 5.42 11.23 -16.46
C GLY A 722 5.49 11.80 -15.04
N THR A 723 5.63 10.91 -14.05
CA THR A 723 6.03 11.27 -12.69
C THR A 723 7.38 11.99 -12.77
N PRO A 724 7.56 13.22 -12.25
CA PRO A 724 8.77 14.01 -12.51
C PRO A 724 10.05 13.34 -11.97
N GLY A 725 10.81 12.67 -12.84
CA GLY A 725 11.96 11.84 -12.48
C GLY A 725 11.73 10.32 -12.53
N VAL A 726 10.69 9.83 -13.21
CA VAL A 726 10.87 8.69 -14.13
C VAL A 726 11.54 9.27 -15.37
N ASP A 727 12.72 8.77 -15.73
CA ASP A 727 13.39 9.20 -16.96
C ASP A 727 12.62 8.71 -18.18
N ARG A 728 12.28 9.59 -19.13
CA ARG A 728 11.68 9.16 -20.42
C ARG A 728 12.63 8.25 -21.22
N ARG A 729 13.93 8.32 -20.94
CA ARG A 729 14.98 7.43 -21.46
C ARG A 729 14.90 5.99 -20.90
N ALA A 730 14.03 5.72 -19.92
CA ALA A 730 13.74 4.37 -19.44
C ALA A 730 12.76 3.62 -20.38
N GLU A 731 13.09 3.57 -21.67
CA GLU A 731 12.32 2.91 -22.74
C GLU A 731 11.99 1.43 -22.44
N SER A 732 12.74 0.82 -21.52
CA SER A 732 12.58 -0.54 -21.02
C SER A 732 11.30 -0.83 -20.21
N PHE A 733 10.55 0.18 -19.76
CA PHE A 733 9.33 -0.03 -18.96
C PHE A 733 8.05 0.61 -19.53
N SER A 734 8.17 1.64 -20.37
CA SER A 734 7.01 2.37 -20.91
C SER A 734 6.00 1.43 -21.59
N PRO A 735 4.75 1.29 -21.06
CA PRO A 735 3.76 0.40 -21.65
C PRO A 735 3.33 0.92 -23.03
N ARG A 736 3.67 0.16 -24.09
CA ARG A 736 3.45 0.56 -25.50
C ARG A 736 1.98 0.69 -25.90
N LEU A 737 1.09 0.07 -25.13
CA LEU A 737 -0.36 0.15 -25.26
C LEU A 737 -0.96 0.55 -23.91
N ARG A 738 -2.01 1.37 -23.92
CA ARG A 738 -2.88 1.49 -22.75
C ARG A 738 -3.83 0.28 -22.71
N PHE A 739 -4.17 -0.15 -21.51
CA PHE A 739 -5.27 -1.08 -21.31
C PHE A 739 -6.62 -0.35 -21.40
N GLY A 740 -7.69 -1.06 -21.73
CA GLY A 740 -9.04 -0.54 -21.57
C GLY A 740 -9.41 -0.46 -20.08
N ASP A 741 -10.25 0.52 -19.72
CA ASP A 741 -10.70 0.75 -18.35
C ASP A 741 -11.22 -0.52 -17.67
N ASP A 742 -11.94 -1.39 -18.39
CA ASP A 742 -12.48 -2.66 -17.86
C ASP A 742 -11.38 -3.60 -17.37
N LEU A 743 -10.27 -3.72 -18.12
CA LEU A 743 -9.15 -4.58 -17.73
C LEU A 743 -8.43 -4.00 -16.51
N MET A 744 -8.30 -2.67 -16.44
CA MET A 744 -7.71 -1.98 -15.29
C MET A 744 -8.61 -2.10 -14.05
N LEU A 745 -9.93 -2.10 -14.22
CA LEU A 745 -10.94 -2.29 -13.19
C LEU A 745 -10.88 -3.71 -12.61
N ILE A 746 -10.92 -4.75 -13.46
CA ILE A 746 -10.92 -6.15 -13.02
C ILE A 746 -9.65 -6.48 -12.23
N PHE A 747 -8.47 -6.11 -12.74
CA PHE A 747 -7.23 -6.29 -11.99
C PHE A 747 -7.14 -5.41 -10.74
N GLY A 748 -7.67 -4.18 -10.79
CA GLY A 748 -7.77 -3.31 -9.63
C GLY A 748 -8.58 -3.96 -8.49
N LEU A 749 -9.67 -4.65 -8.82
CA LEU A 749 -10.47 -5.42 -7.85
C LEU A 749 -9.71 -6.62 -7.29
N ALA A 750 -9.05 -7.41 -8.14
CA ALA A 750 -8.18 -8.52 -7.67
C ALA A 750 -7.09 -8.00 -6.70
N LEU A 751 -6.55 -6.81 -6.96
CA LEU A 751 -5.56 -6.14 -6.11
C LEU A 751 -6.12 -5.63 -4.78
N VAL A 752 -7.38 -5.17 -4.72
CA VAL A 752 -8.05 -4.88 -3.43
C VAL A 752 -8.25 -6.15 -2.62
N PHE A 753 -8.60 -7.28 -3.24
CA PHE A 753 -8.66 -8.57 -2.55
C PHE A 753 -7.28 -9.04 -2.04
N CYS A 754 -6.19 -8.74 -2.76
CA CYS A 754 -4.81 -8.95 -2.28
C CYS A 754 -4.38 -7.98 -1.16
N ALA A 755 -5.07 -6.85 -1.02
CA ALA A 755 -4.79 -5.88 0.01
C ALA A 755 -5.50 -6.24 1.32
N VAL A 756 -6.80 -6.48 1.25
CA VAL A 756 -7.66 -6.72 2.43
C VAL A 756 -7.64 -8.19 2.88
N GLN A 757 -7.53 -9.15 1.95
CA GLN A 757 -7.74 -10.57 2.23
C GLN A 757 -9.03 -10.83 3.03
N PHE A 758 -10.17 -10.46 2.43
CA PHE A 758 -11.49 -10.60 3.03
C PHE A 758 -11.80 -12.03 3.50
N GLN A 759 -11.20 -13.06 2.90
CA GLN A 759 -11.36 -14.46 3.34
C GLN A 759 -10.91 -14.68 4.79
N LEU A 760 -9.92 -13.92 5.29
CA LEU A 760 -9.45 -14.01 6.68
C LEU A 760 -10.35 -13.26 7.67
N HIS A 761 -11.37 -12.57 7.18
CA HIS A 761 -12.37 -11.82 7.97
C HIS A 761 -13.74 -12.53 7.98
N VAL A 762 -13.78 -13.78 7.51
CA VAL A 762 -14.91 -14.71 7.58
C VAL A 762 -14.62 -15.71 8.72
N PRO A 763 -15.62 -16.20 9.48
CA PRO A 763 -15.40 -17.16 10.57
C PRO A 763 -14.58 -18.37 10.12
N GLY A 764 -13.50 -18.67 10.84
CA GLY A 764 -12.54 -19.71 10.48
C GLY A 764 -12.05 -20.49 11.70
N GLY A 765 -11.72 -21.76 11.48
CA GLY A 765 -11.38 -22.74 12.50
C GLY A 765 -11.67 -24.15 11.99
N ASP A 766 -11.45 -25.16 12.83
CA ASP A 766 -11.77 -26.54 12.47
C ASP A 766 -13.30 -26.72 12.35
N GLY A 767 -13.78 -27.04 11.14
CA GLY A 767 -15.20 -27.15 10.79
C GLY A 767 -15.83 -25.88 10.19
N GLY A 768 -15.30 -24.68 10.49
CA GLY A 768 -15.96 -23.41 10.20
C GLY A 768 -16.32 -23.14 8.72
N GLU A 769 -15.55 -23.66 7.76
CA GLU A 769 -15.87 -23.49 6.33
C GLU A 769 -17.11 -24.26 5.86
N GLY A 770 -17.52 -25.33 6.57
CA GLY A 770 -18.68 -26.13 6.20
C GLY A 770 -20.00 -25.37 6.38
N GLU A 771 -20.07 -24.55 7.42
CA GLU A 771 -21.25 -23.75 7.79
C GLU A 771 -21.38 -22.44 6.99
N TRP A 772 -20.38 -22.10 6.16
CA TRP A 772 -20.38 -20.83 5.43
C TRP A 772 -21.62 -20.65 4.56
N VAL A 773 -22.27 -19.50 4.66
CA VAL A 773 -23.37 -19.12 3.75
C VAL A 773 -22.83 -18.59 2.41
N THR A 774 -23.68 -18.52 1.39
CA THR A 774 -23.27 -18.21 0.00
C THR A 774 -22.43 -16.95 -0.14
N TRP A 775 -22.73 -15.87 0.60
CA TRP A 775 -21.93 -14.64 0.53
C TRP A 775 -20.52 -14.80 1.13
N GLN A 776 -20.36 -15.60 2.19
CA GLN A 776 -19.07 -15.92 2.80
C GLN A 776 -18.21 -16.73 1.83
N ARG A 777 -18.79 -17.74 1.18
CA ARG A 777 -18.13 -18.52 0.12
C ARG A 777 -17.70 -17.64 -1.08
N LEU A 778 -18.55 -16.69 -1.49
CA LEU A 778 -18.25 -15.74 -2.57
C LEU A 778 -17.12 -14.78 -2.20
N ILE A 779 -17.11 -14.26 -0.97
CA ILE A 779 -16.01 -13.41 -0.48
C ILE A 779 -14.71 -14.20 -0.36
N ALA A 780 -14.75 -15.43 0.14
CA ALA A 780 -13.57 -16.29 0.25
C ALA A 780 -12.98 -16.70 -1.11
N GLY A 781 -13.85 -17.02 -2.08
CA GLY A 781 -13.45 -17.33 -3.46
C GLY A 781 -13.12 -16.10 -4.32
N GLY A 782 -13.41 -14.88 -3.85
CA GLY A 782 -13.33 -13.66 -4.66
C GLY A 782 -11.96 -13.36 -5.24
N MET A 783 -10.88 -13.67 -4.50
CA MET A 783 -9.49 -13.50 -4.98
C MET A 783 -9.18 -14.41 -6.20
N PRO A 784 -9.40 -15.74 -6.12
CA PRO A 784 -9.39 -16.64 -7.29
C PRO A 784 -10.32 -16.23 -8.43
N PHE A 785 -11.58 -15.87 -8.14
CA PHE A 785 -12.57 -15.57 -9.18
C PHE A 785 -12.21 -14.28 -9.94
N LEU A 786 -11.86 -13.20 -9.26
CA LEU A 786 -11.42 -11.96 -9.90
C LEU A 786 -10.13 -12.16 -10.69
N THR A 787 -9.18 -12.96 -10.18
CA THR A 787 -7.95 -13.27 -10.92
C THR A 787 -8.21 -14.14 -12.14
N THR A 788 -9.19 -15.05 -12.09
CA THR A 788 -9.66 -15.85 -13.24
C THR A 788 -10.27 -14.95 -14.31
N ILE A 789 -11.17 -14.04 -13.93
CA ILE A 789 -11.77 -13.05 -14.85
C ILE A 789 -10.68 -12.15 -15.44
N ALA A 790 -9.69 -11.72 -14.63
CA ALA A 790 -8.56 -10.92 -15.10
C ALA A 790 -7.70 -11.64 -16.14
N VAL A 791 -7.44 -12.94 -15.94
CA VAL A 791 -6.73 -13.81 -16.90
C VAL A 791 -7.52 -13.94 -18.20
N LEU A 792 -8.82 -14.22 -18.14
CA LEU A 792 -9.67 -14.38 -19.32
C LEU A 792 -9.79 -13.06 -20.11
N ALA A 793 -9.98 -11.93 -19.42
CA ALA A 793 -10.00 -10.61 -20.02
C ALA A 793 -8.65 -10.23 -20.65
N ALA A 794 -7.52 -10.52 -19.98
CA ALA A 794 -6.18 -10.30 -20.53
C ALA A 794 -5.89 -11.20 -21.74
N TRP A 795 -6.33 -12.46 -21.71
CA TRP A 795 -6.20 -13.40 -22.82
C TRP A 795 -6.98 -12.91 -24.06
N TRP A 796 -8.22 -12.47 -23.86
CA TRP A 796 -9.10 -11.95 -24.93
C TRP A 796 -8.57 -10.64 -25.52
N THR A 797 -8.34 -9.62 -24.69
CA THR A 797 -7.82 -8.31 -25.12
C THR A 797 -6.42 -8.42 -25.74
N GLY A 798 -5.59 -9.35 -25.28
CA GLY A 798 -4.29 -9.66 -25.91
C GLY A 798 -4.40 -10.11 -27.37
N ARG A 799 -5.53 -10.69 -27.80
CA ARG A 799 -5.81 -11.03 -29.21
C ARG A 799 -6.06 -9.78 -30.06
N GLN A 800 -6.67 -8.74 -29.49
CA GLN A 800 -6.89 -7.44 -30.13
C GLN A 800 -5.59 -6.62 -30.16
N ALA A 801 -4.84 -6.60 -29.05
CA ALA A 801 -3.56 -5.89 -28.93
C ALA A 801 -2.54 -6.30 -30.01
N VAL A 802 -2.41 -7.60 -30.30
CA VAL A 802 -1.52 -8.10 -31.37
C VAL A 802 -2.01 -7.69 -32.77
N ARG A 803 -3.33 -7.61 -33.00
CA ARG A 803 -3.88 -7.11 -34.28
C ARG A 803 -3.53 -5.63 -34.47
N LEU A 804 -3.73 -4.80 -33.45
CA LEU A 804 -3.40 -3.37 -33.47
C LEU A 804 -1.92 -3.13 -33.76
N VAL A 805 -1.01 -3.86 -33.10
CA VAL A 805 0.45 -3.73 -33.32
C VAL A 805 0.87 -4.19 -34.73
N ASN A 806 0.21 -5.20 -35.28
CA ASN A 806 0.53 -5.68 -36.64
C ASN A 806 -0.03 -4.76 -37.74
N GLY A 807 -1.22 -4.19 -37.55
CA GLY A 807 -1.88 -3.28 -38.51
C GLY A 807 -1.35 -1.85 -38.54
N VAL A 808 -0.34 -1.53 -37.72
CA VAL A 808 0.34 -0.21 -37.67
C VAL A 808 1.76 -0.29 -38.26
N ARG A 809 2.06 -1.35 -39.03
CA ARG A 809 3.25 -1.37 -39.90
C ARG A 809 3.01 -0.44 -41.09
N PRO A 810 3.97 0.45 -41.45
CA PRO A 810 3.84 1.27 -42.65
C PRO A 810 3.96 0.40 -43.90
N GLU A 811 3.11 0.67 -44.89
CA GLU A 811 3.19 0.06 -46.22
C GLU A 811 4.33 0.68 -47.02
N VAL A 812 5.51 0.03 -46.98
CA VAL A 812 6.67 0.42 -47.81
C VAL A 812 7.35 -0.85 -48.35
N ALA A 813 6.84 -1.35 -49.48
CA ALA A 813 7.56 -2.07 -50.55
C ALA A 813 6.52 -2.69 -51.51
N GLY A 814 6.29 -2.06 -52.66
CA GLY A 814 5.24 -2.50 -53.61
C GLY A 814 5.30 -1.82 -54.98
N SER A 815 6.50 -1.46 -55.44
CA SER A 815 6.72 -0.74 -56.69
C SER A 815 7.39 -1.62 -57.75
N ALA A 816 6.61 -2.17 -58.68
CA ALA A 816 7.07 -2.61 -60.00
C ALA A 816 5.87 -2.84 -60.96
N ASP A 817 5.98 -2.26 -62.15
CA ASP A 817 5.41 -2.60 -63.46
C ASP A 817 3.88 -2.72 -63.70
N GLY A 818 3.44 -2.06 -64.78
CA GLY A 818 2.07 -2.06 -65.32
C GLY A 818 1.78 -0.80 -66.13
N SER A 819 2.02 -0.82 -67.45
CA SER A 819 1.66 0.25 -68.40
C SER A 819 0.14 0.27 -68.69
N THR A 820 -0.49 1.24 -69.35
CA THR A 820 -0.03 2.15 -70.44
C THR A 820 -0.89 3.44 -70.49
N ALA A 821 -0.51 4.36 -71.40
CA ALA A 821 -1.11 5.67 -71.70
C ALA A 821 -2.62 5.71 -72.02
N ASP A 822 -3.25 6.89 -71.84
CA ASP A 822 -3.86 7.69 -72.94
C ASP A 822 -4.48 9.04 -72.43
N ALA A 823 -4.39 10.07 -73.30
CA ALA A 823 -5.30 11.19 -73.69
C ALA A 823 -6.54 11.59 -72.83
N GLU A 824 -7.11 12.82 -72.87
CA GLU A 824 -6.80 14.14 -73.50
C GLU A 824 -7.65 15.28 -72.84
N GLY A 825 -7.42 16.56 -73.22
CA GLY A 825 -8.22 17.75 -72.80
C GLY A 825 -7.57 18.59 -71.67
N ALA A 826 -7.37 19.92 -71.75
CA ALA A 826 -8.27 21.05 -72.06
C ALA A 826 -9.33 21.29 -70.96
N GLU A 827 -9.60 22.52 -70.47
CA GLU A 827 -9.42 23.87 -71.05
C GLU A 827 -8.67 24.87 -70.11
N SER A 828 -8.61 26.15 -70.53
CA SER A 828 -7.91 27.26 -69.87
C SER A 828 -8.84 28.42 -69.49
N GLU A 829 -8.56 29.14 -68.39
CA GLU A 829 -9.05 30.52 -68.19
C GLU A 829 -8.00 31.38 -67.45
N SER A 830 -8.13 32.72 -67.48
CA SER A 830 -6.98 33.63 -67.56
C SER A 830 -6.76 34.61 -66.37
N GLU A 831 -5.47 34.96 -66.16
CA GLU A 831 -4.96 36.16 -65.45
C GLU A 831 -5.42 37.49 -66.11
N PRO A 832 -5.18 38.73 -65.55
CA PRO A 832 -4.05 39.20 -64.69
C PRO A 832 -4.53 40.03 -63.45
N ALA A 833 -3.80 40.93 -62.74
CA ALA A 833 -2.51 41.60 -62.96
C ALA A 833 -1.81 42.17 -61.69
N THR A 834 -0.47 42.22 -61.75
CA THR A 834 0.48 43.27 -61.26
C THR A 834 0.24 44.16 -60.02
N GLY A 835 1.25 44.27 -59.13
CA GLY A 835 1.38 45.39 -58.18
C GLY A 835 2.66 45.44 -57.30
N ALA A 836 3.57 46.40 -57.59
CA ALA A 836 4.64 46.99 -56.74
C ALA A 836 5.19 46.21 -55.51
N THR A 837 6.38 45.59 -55.58
CA THR A 837 7.73 46.15 -55.22
C THR A 837 7.93 46.72 -53.80
N GLY A 838 8.84 46.12 -53.00
CA GLY A 838 9.34 46.71 -51.75
C GLY A 838 10.41 45.89 -50.99
N ARG A 839 11.69 46.30 -51.05
CA ARG A 839 12.81 45.83 -50.19
C ARG A 839 13.80 46.99 -49.96
N PRO A 840 14.31 47.18 -48.73
CA PRO A 840 15.67 46.73 -48.38
C PRO A 840 15.68 45.92 -47.05
N ARG A 841 16.57 44.96 -46.74
CA ARG A 841 18.03 44.79 -46.91
C ARG A 841 18.88 45.47 -45.80
N THR A 842 19.32 44.65 -44.80
CA THR A 842 20.56 44.77 -43.96
C THR A 842 20.76 46.04 -43.09
N THR A 843 21.38 46.10 -41.89
CA THR A 843 22.04 45.19 -40.89
C THR A 843 21.49 45.52 -39.46
N GLY A 844 22.01 45.13 -38.27
CA GLY A 844 23.18 44.34 -37.84
C GLY A 844 23.34 44.21 -36.30
N SER A 845 24.44 43.56 -35.87
CA SER A 845 25.13 43.53 -34.54
C SER A 845 24.51 44.12 -33.24
N ALA A 846 24.31 43.22 -32.27
CA ALA A 846 24.91 43.21 -30.91
C ALA A 846 24.51 44.19 -29.77
N THR A 847 24.58 43.63 -28.55
CA THR A 847 24.79 44.25 -27.21
C THR A 847 23.86 45.38 -26.71
N SER A 848 22.89 44.99 -25.88
CA SER A 848 22.94 45.27 -24.42
C SER A 848 22.18 44.19 -23.64
#